data_AF-A0AAV0IGC4-F1
#
_entry.id   AF-A0AAV0IGC4-F1
#
_cell.length_a   1.000
_cell.length_b   1.000
_cell.length_c   1.000
_cell.angle_alpha   90.00
_cell.angle_beta   90.00
_cell.angle_gamma   90.00
#
_symmetry.space_group_name_H-M   'P 1'
#
loop_
_entity.id
_entity.type
_entity.pdbx_description
1 polymer ?
#
loop_
_entity_poly.entity_id
_entity_poly.type
_entity_poly.pdbx_seq_one_letter_code
_entity_poly.pdbx_strand_id
1 'polypeptide(L)'
;MAQSLRRSVSPYASSYSNGGSEGNNHLHSPINLPNGDGYDSDGSNISSFAPASPLMAVPAELAGAIPLLERFQVEGFLKMMQKQIQSTGRRGFFSKKPAGPPVKEKFTFEDMLCFQKDPIPTSLLKINSDLVGRATKLFQIILKYIGVDSSDRATPASLDERIELVGKLYKHTLKRAELRDELFAQISKQTRNSPDKQYLIKAWELMYLCASSMPPSKDIGGYLSEYVHDVAYGASTEADVQILALNTLNALKRSVKAGPRHTIPGREEIEALLTGRRLTTIVFFLDETFEEITYDMATTVSDSVEELAGIIKLSAYSSFSLFECHKVVTGSKSPDPGNEEYIALDDNKYIGDLLAEFKAAKERSKAEILHCKLIFKKKLFRESDEAVTDLMFVQLSYVQLQHDYVQGNYPVGRDDAAQLSALQILVEIGYVGSPESCTDWTSLLERFLPRQIAITRGKREWEMDILSRYRSLENLSKDDARQQFLRILRTLPYGNSVFFSVRKIDDPIGLLPGRIILGINKRGVHFFRPVPKEYLHSAELRDIMQFGSSNTAVFFKMRVAGVLHIFQFETKQGEEICVALQTHINDVMLRRYSKARSATGSLMNGDLSNNSKLPVNVEIYEKRIQDLSKSIEEFQRNTDQLVQELHVRQEQELKLQDELEGLRDSLRSEQQNSTALTVDRDRLRSLCGEKDKALQVNMIITRLLSSS
;
A
#
# COMPACT_ATOMS: atom_id res chain seq x y z
N MET A 1 32.27 -3.00 -63.35
CA MET A 1 31.30 -2.20 -64.14
C MET A 1 30.53 -1.28 -63.19
N ALA A 2 29.94 -0.19 -63.70
CA ALA A 2 28.91 0.70 -63.12
C ALA A 2 28.62 0.62 -61.61
N GLN A 3 28.93 1.66 -60.82
CA GLN A 3 28.01 2.74 -60.39
C GLN A 3 26.93 2.29 -59.36
N SER A 4 26.60 3.04 -58.31
CA SER A 4 26.71 4.50 -58.12
C SER A 4 27.32 4.91 -56.77
N LEU A 5 27.95 6.09 -56.74
CA LEU A 5 28.50 6.77 -55.55
C LEU A 5 28.08 8.24 -55.58
N ARG A 6 27.53 8.77 -54.47
CA ARG A 6 27.45 10.23 -54.22
C ARG A 6 27.70 10.60 -52.75
N ARG A 7 28.99 10.73 -52.45
CA ARG A 7 29.56 11.82 -51.63
C ARG A 7 29.50 13.13 -52.47
N SER A 8 29.61 14.37 -51.97
CA SER A 8 29.84 14.96 -50.63
C SER A 8 29.79 16.51 -50.71
N VAL A 9 30.17 17.19 -49.62
CA VAL A 9 30.68 18.59 -49.52
C VAL A 9 29.65 19.70 -49.20
N SER A 10 30.07 20.60 -48.31
CA SER A 10 29.47 21.88 -47.91
C SER A 10 30.43 23.04 -48.29
N PRO A 11 29.93 24.27 -48.47
CA PRO A 11 30.77 25.44 -48.21
C PRO A 11 30.10 26.61 -47.45
N TYR A 12 30.91 27.26 -46.58
CA TYR A 12 31.16 28.71 -46.37
C TYR A 12 30.07 29.79 -46.64
N ALA A 13 30.08 31.00 -46.03
CA ALA A 13 30.66 31.60 -44.81
C ALA A 13 30.31 33.13 -44.72
N SER A 14 30.77 33.82 -43.65
CA SER A 14 30.81 35.29 -43.44
C SER A 14 29.46 35.98 -43.08
N SER A 15 29.39 37.18 -42.46
CA SER A 15 30.42 38.17 -42.05
C SER A 15 30.00 39.07 -40.85
N TYR A 16 31.00 39.71 -40.20
CA TYR A 16 31.13 41.05 -39.52
C TYR A 16 29.91 42.03 -39.45
N SER A 17 29.78 43.09 -38.62
CA SER A 17 30.49 43.81 -37.51
C SER A 17 29.67 45.09 -37.12
N ASN A 18 29.87 45.93 -36.06
CA ASN A 18 30.46 45.91 -34.70
C ASN A 18 30.19 47.30 -34.01
N GLY A 19 30.31 47.46 -32.67
CA GLY A 19 30.10 48.73 -31.90
C GLY A 19 28.64 48.97 -31.46
N GLY A 20 28.26 49.89 -30.54
CA GLY A 20 28.97 50.89 -29.72
C GLY A 20 28.25 52.26 -29.74
N SER A 21 28.16 53.11 -28.69
CA SER A 21 28.53 53.04 -27.25
C SER A 21 28.00 54.29 -26.48
N GLU A 22 28.10 54.33 -25.14
CA GLU A 22 27.82 55.48 -24.21
C GLU A 22 26.32 55.91 -24.04
N GLY A 23 25.88 56.54 -22.94
CA GLY A 23 26.57 56.99 -21.72
C GLY A 23 25.66 57.51 -20.56
N ASN A 24 26.30 57.91 -19.46
CA ASN A 24 25.84 58.37 -18.12
C ASN A 24 24.47 59.08 -17.93
N ASN A 25 23.85 58.84 -16.76
CA ASN A 25 23.57 59.81 -15.67
C ASN A 25 22.63 59.19 -14.60
N HIS A 26 22.60 59.50 -13.30
CA HIS A 26 23.51 60.05 -12.28
C HIS A 26 22.62 60.22 -11.00
N LEU A 27 23.07 59.75 -9.82
CA LEU A 27 22.53 60.15 -8.48
C LEU A 27 21.06 59.74 -8.15
N HIS A 28 20.56 59.70 -6.91
CA HIS A 28 21.11 60.06 -5.58
C HIS A 28 20.63 59.05 -4.51
N SER A 29 21.42 58.83 -3.45
CA SER A 29 20.92 58.43 -2.12
C SER A 29 20.83 59.68 -1.23
N PRO A 30 20.03 59.68 -0.14
CA PRO A 30 20.57 59.15 1.13
C PRO A 30 19.57 58.38 2.03
N ILE A 31 20.12 57.77 3.07
CA ILE A 31 19.42 57.12 4.20
C ILE A 31 19.00 58.19 5.23
N ASN A 32 17.92 57.97 5.97
CA ASN A 32 17.79 58.45 7.35
C ASN A 32 16.82 57.58 8.19
N LEU A 33 17.23 57.31 9.43
CA LEU A 33 16.44 56.78 10.55
C LEU A 33 16.52 57.82 11.68
N PRO A 34 15.50 57.90 12.55
CA PRO A 34 15.81 57.58 13.95
C PRO A 34 14.68 56.87 14.72
N ASN A 35 15.02 56.45 15.95
CA ASN A 35 14.19 55.72 16.92
C ASN A 35 13.04 56.58 17.52
N GLY A 36 12.07 55.94 18.17
CA GLY A 36 11.15 56.57 19.12
C GLY A 36 10.10 55.60 19.69
N ASP A 37 10.04 55.48 21.01
CA ASP A 37 9.18 54.53 21.75
C ASP A 37 7.68 54.92 21.80
N GLY A 38 6.80 53.93 22.04
CA GLY A 38 5.36 54.17 22.29
C GLY A 38 4.59 52.91 22.68
N TYR A 39 3.68 53.03 23.67
CA TYR A 39 2.88 51.93 24.25
C TYR A 39 1.42 51.91 23.75
N ASP A 40 0.88 50.69 23.61
CA ASP A 40 -0.51 50.22 23.85
C ASP A 40 -1.77 50.76 23.10
N SER A 41 -2.79 49.89 23.18
CA SER A 41 -4.25 50.05 22.97
C SER A 41 -4.86 50.02 21.56
N ASP A 42 -5.59 48.91 21.32
CA ASP A 42 -6.92 48.77 20.71
C ASP A 42 -7.38 49.75 19.61
N GLY A 43 -7.60 49.21 18.40
CA GLY A 43 -8.26 49.91 17.30
C GLY A 43 -8.83 48.95 16.25
N SER A 44 -10.08 48.49 16.45
CA SER A 44 -10.76 47.55 15.55
C SER A 44 -11.17 48.20 14.22
N ASN A 45 -10.35 48.02 13.17
CA ASN A 45 -10.70 48.43 11.80
C ASN A 45 -11.15 47.24 10.95
N ILE A 46 -12.48 47.07 10.87
CA ILE A 46 -13.12 46.13 9.94
C ILE A 46 -12.93 46.65 8.51
N SER A 47 -12.06 46.02 7.73
CA SER A 47 -11.98 46.27 6.29
C SER A 47 -13.26 45.78 5.61
N SER A 48 -14.08 46.71 5.13
CA SER A 48 -15.37 46.40 4.52
C SER A 48 -15.23 45.55 3.24
N PHE A 49 -15.66 44.29 3.30
CA PHE A 49 -15.89 43.51 2.09
C PHE A 49 -16.99 44.15 1.26
N ALA A 50 -16.78 44.24 -0.06
CA ALA A 50 -17.84 44.58 -0.99
C ALA A 50 -18.97 43.53 -0.92
N PRO A 51 -20.25 43.91 -1.10
CA PRO A 51 -21.36 42.97 -0.93
C PRO A 51 -21.31 41.88 -1.99
N ALA A 52 -20.99 40.66 -1.57
CA ALA A 52 -21.14 39.48 -2.40
C ALA A 52 -22.62 39.30 -2.79
N SER A 53 -22.87 38.90 -4.04
CA SER A 53 -24.19 38.45 -4.48
C SER A 53 -24.72 37.36 -3.53
N PRO A 54 -26.03 37.30 -3.25
CA PRO A 54 -26.57 36.44 -2.20
C PRO A 54 -26.43 34.95 -2.55
N LEU A 55 -25.32 34.36 -2.11
CA LEU A 55 -25.20 32.93 -1.89
C LEU A 55 -26.29 32.53 -0.88
N MET A 56 -27.11 31.56 -1.28
CA MET A 56 -28.17 30.99 -0.43
C MET A 56 -27.55 30.50 0.88
N ALA A 57 -28.32 30.55 1.98
CA ALA A 57 -27.90 29.90 3.23
C ALA A 57 -27.66 28.41 2.97
N VAL A 58 -26.42 27.96 3.13
CA VAL A 58 -26.03 26.56 2.90
C VAL A 58 -26.37 25.75 4.16
N PRO A 59 -27.08 24.61 4.06
CA PRO A 59 -27.33 23.73 5.19
C PRO A 59 -26.05 23.28 5.89
N ALA A 60 -26.11 23.01 7.19
CA ALA A 60 -24.94 22.54 7.97
C ALA A 60 -24.31 21.27 7.36
N GLU A 61 -25.12 20.34 6.87
CA GLU A 61 -24.69 19.11 6.18
C GLU A 61 -23.93 19.35 4.85
N LEU A 62 -23.92 20.58 4.35
CA LEU A 62 -23.22 21.02 3.15
C LEU A 62 -22.12 22.03 3.46
N ALA A 63 -21.80 22.30 4.73
CA ALA A 63 -20.74 23.23 5.12
C ALA A 63 -19.36 22.84 4.55
N GLY A 64 -18.98 21.56 4.60
CA GLY A 64 -17.75 21.04 3.99
C GLY A 64 -17.69 21.17 2.46
N ALA A 65 -18.82 21.42 1.79
CA ALA A 65 -18.85 21.70 0.35
C ALA A 65 -18.62 23.19 0.01
N ILE A 66 -18.69 24.11 0.99
CA ILE A 66 -18.51 25.56 0.78
C ILE A 66 -17.14 25.89 0.14
N PRO A 67 -15.99 25.34 0.60
CA PRO A 67 -14.70 25.56 -0.03
C PRO A 67 -14.60 25.04 -1.48
N LEU A 68 -15.55 24.20 -1.92
CA LEU A 68 -15.59 23.58 -3.24
C LEU A 68 -16.69 24.17 -4.14
N LEU A 69 -17.44 25.19 -3.69
CA LEU A 69 -18.49 25.86 -4.48
C LEU A 69 -18.00 26.29 -5.88
N GLU A 70 -16.77 26.80 -5.98
CA GLU A 70 -16.20 27.19 -7.27
C GLU A 70 -15.90 26.03 -8.22
N ARG A 71 -15.84 24.78 -7.74
CA ARG A 71 -15.61 23.57 -8.55
C ARG A 71 -16.92 22.97 -9.09
N PHE A 72 -18.06 23.23 -8.46
CA PHE A 72 -19.37 22.85 -9.00
C PHE A 72 -19.83 23.81 -10.10
N GLN A 73 -20.44 23.29 -11.17
CA GLN A 73 -20.93 24.12 -12.29
C GLN A 73 -22.34 24.67 -12.06
N VAL A 74 -22.62 25.13 -10.83
CA VAL A 74 -23.96 25.38 -10.27
C VAL A 74 -24.92 26.08 -11.25
N GLU A 75 -24.58 27.29 -11.71
CA GLU A 75 -25.45 28.04 -12.64
C GLU A 75 -25.74 27.29 -13.95
N GLY A 76 -24.74 26.59 -14.49
CA GLY A 76 -24.86 25.80 -15.73
C GLY A 76 -25.76 24.58 -15.54
N PHE A 77 -25.56 23.86 -14.43
CA PHE A 77 -26.36 22.69 -14.07
C PHE A 77 -27.83 23.05 -13.87
N LEU A 78 -28.13 24.05 -13.02
CA LEU A 78 -29.50 24.45 -12.69
C LEU A 78 -30.25 24.97 -13.92
N LYS A 79 -29.57 25.75 -14.78
CA LYS A 79 -30.10 26.26 -16.06
C LYS A 79 -30.40 25.15 -17.07
N MET A 80 -29.68 24.03 -17.00
CA MET A 80 -29.92 22.86 -17.85
C MET A 80 -31.00 21.94 -17.27
N MET A 81 -31.03 21.72 -15.95
CA MET A 81 -32.10 20.99 -15.25
C MET A 81 -33.47 21.64 -15.49
N GLN A 82 -33.57 22.96 -15.31
CA GLN A 82 -34.82 23.68 -15.52
C GLN A 82 -35.32 23.59 -16.98
N LYS A 83 -34.42 23.51 -17.97
CA LYS A 83 -34.78 23.22 -19.37
C LYS A 83 -35.27 21.79 -19.56
N GLN A 84 -34.60 20.80 -18.93
CA GLN A 84 -34.98 19.39 -19.02
C GLN A 84 -36.41 19.19 -18.52
N ILE A 85 -36.74 19.68 -17.32
CA ILE A 85 -38.08 19.63 -16.72
C ILE A 85 -39.14 20.30 -17.61
N GLN A 86 -38.83 21.49 -18.16
CA GLN A 86 -39.73 22.19 -19.10
C GLN A 86 -39.93 21.45 -20.44
N SER A 87 -39.02 20.55 -20.81
CA SER A 87 -39.11 19.76 -22.04
C SER A 87 -39.88 18.44 -21.85
N THR A 88 -39.71 17.76 -20.71
CA THR A 88 -40.43 16.51 -20.38
C THR A 88 -41.90 16.80 -20.10
N GLY A 89 -42.21 17.87 -19.34
CA GLY A 89 -43.57 18.30 -19.03
C GLY A 89 -44.43 18.72 -20.23
N ARG A 90 -43.87 18.78 -21.45
CA ARG A 90 -44.62 19.06 -22.70
C ARG A 90 -45.05 17.83 -23.48
N ARG A 91 -44.74 16.60 -23.05
CA ARG A 91 -45.13 15.35 -23.75
C ARG A 91 -46.45 14.72 -23.27
N GLY A 92 -47.11 15.30 -22.26
CA GLY A 92 -48.45 14.86 -21.84
C GLY A 92 -49.54 15.34 -22.81
N PHE A 93 -50.20 14.41 -23.50
CA PHE A 93 -51.41 14.71 -24.28
C PHE A 93 -52.57 15.12 -23.35
N PHE A 94 -53.25 16.22 -23.70
CA PHE A 94 -54.53 16.69 -23.13
C PHE A 94 -54.76 16.48 -21.63
N SER A 95 -54.18 17.37 -20.81
CA SER A 95 -54.81 17.74 -19.53
C SER A 95 -54.98 19.26 -19.44
N LYS A 96 -55.98 19.72 -18.67
CA LYS A 96 -56.40 21.12 -18.61
C LYS A 96 -55.37 21.97 -17.83
N LYS A 97 -55.11 23.19 -18.31
CA LYS A 97 -54.26 24.17 -17.60
C LYS A 97 -54.82 24.42 -16.19
N PRO A 98 -54.00 24.31 -15.12
CA PRO A 98 -54.28 25.01 -13.87
C PRO A 98 -54.14 26.52 -14.11
N ALA A 99 -55.09 27.31 -13.62
CA ALA A 99 -55.03 28.77 -13.71
C ALA A 99 -54.33 29.33 -12.46
N GLY A 100 -53.00 29.45 -12.52
CA GLY A 100 -52.19 30.09 -11.49
C GLY A 100 -50.90 30.69 -12.07
N PRO A 101 -50.29 31.68 -11.42
CA PRO A 101 -48.98 32.18 -11.83
C PRO A 101 -47.93 31.06 -11.67
N PRO A 102 -46.99 30.89 -12.61
CA PRO A 102 -45.97 29.86 -12.50
C PRO A 102 -45.01 30.22 -11.36
N VAL A 103 -45.14 29.51 -10.23
CA VAL A 103 -44.14 29.56 -9.16
C VAL A 103 -42.83 29.04 -9.74
N LYS A 104 -41.88 29.95 -9.97
CA LYS A 104 -40.50 29.59 -10.28
C LYS A 104 -39.84 29.09 -9.00
N GLU A 105 -39.97 27.80 -8.73
CA GLU A 105 -39.08 27.10 -7.82
C GLU A 105 -37.63 27.37 -8.26
N LYS A 106 -36.91 28.12 -7.42
CA LYS A 106 -35.51 28.43 -7.63
C LYS A 106 -34.68 27.24 -7.15
N PHE A 107 -34.53 26.26 -8.04
CA PHE A 107 -33.57 25.16 -7.90
C PHE A 107 -32.25 25.68 -7.32
N THR A 108 -31.78 25.07 -6.23
CA THR A 108 -30.72 25.55 -5.34
C THR A 108 -29.42 24.74 -5.50
N PHE A 109 -28.37 25.14 -4.76
CA PHE A 109 -27.15 24.32 -4.63
C PHE A 109 -27.41 23.01 -3.85
N GLU A 110 -28.36 23.00 -2.93
CA GLU A 110 -28.79 21.80 -2.21
C GLU A 110 -29.49 20.81 -3.16
N ASP A 111 -30.44 21.26 -3.98
CA ASP A 111 -31.10 20.43 -5.00
C ASP A 111 -30.09 19.85 -6.03
N MET A 112 -28.98 20.56 -6.28
CA MET A 112 -27.88 20.05 -7.09
C MET A 112 -27.16 18.87 -6.44
N LEU A 113 -27.14 18.76 -5.10
CA LEU A 113 -26.42 17.75 -4.34
C LEU A 113 -27.30 16.75 -3.57
N CYS A 114 -28.63 16.86 -3.63
CA CYS A 114 -29.57 15.84 -3.15
C CYS A 114 -29.95 14.81 -4.24
N PHE A 115 -30.48 13.66 -3.83
CA PHE A 115 -30.91 12.56 -4.70
C PHE A 115 -31.89 13.03 -5.78
N GLN A 116 -31.74 12.50 -7.00
CA GLN A 116 -32.74 12.64 -8.07
C GLN A 116 -32.98 11.32 -8.81
N LYS A 117 -34.15 11.21 -9.45
CA LYS A 117 -34.50 10.04 -10.29
C LYS A 117 -34.14 10.22 -11.76
N ASP A 118 -34.31 11.42 -12.31
CA ASP A 118 -33.99 11.71 -13.72
C ASP A 118 -32.47 11.76 -13.98
N PRO A 119 -31.98 11.38 -15.18
CA PRO A 119 -30.58 11.59 -15.56
C PRO A 119 -30.15 13.06 -15.55
N ILE A 120 -28.92 13.34 -15.12
CA ILE A 120 -28.34 14.70 -15.19
C ILE A 120 -28.14 15.17 -16.65
N PRO A 121 -28.39 16.45 -16.97
CA PRO A 121 -28.18 17.03 -18.31
C PRO A 121 -26.74 17.45 -18.59
N THR A 122 -25.93 17.62 -17.54
CA THR A 122 -24.50 18.01 -17.57
C THR A 122 -23.85 17.49 -16.29
N SER A 123 -22.52 17.53 -16.20
CA SER A 123 -21.77 17.12 -15.00
C SER A 123 -22.05 18.02 -13.79
N LEU A 124 -21.77 17.52 -12.58
CA LEU A 124 -21.84 18.30 -11.35
C LEU A 124 -20.62 19.23 -11.21
N LEU A 125 -19.43 18.72 -11.51
CA LEU A 125 -18.18 19.47 -11.48
C LEU A 125 -17.93 20.21 -12.81
N LYS A 126 -17.13 21.29 -12.74
CA LYS A 126 -16.57 22.00 -13.88
C LYS A 126 -15.44 21.17 -14.50
N ILE A 127 -15.80 20.30 -15.45
CA ILE A 127 -14.87 19.46 -16.22
C ILE A 127 -14.82 19.88 -17.70
N ASN A 128 -13.84 19.39 -18.45
CA ASN A 128 -13.72 19.67 -19.89
C ASN A 128 -14.96 19.17 -20.66
N SER A 129 -15.38 19.90 -21.70
CA SER A 129 -16.59 19.64 -22.48
C SER A 129 -16.62 18.25 -23.13
N ASP A 130 -15.46 17.66 -23.46
CA ASP A 130 -15.38 16.30 -24.00
C ASP A 130 -15.70 15.22 -22.94
N LEU A 131 -15.55 15.54 -21.66
CA LEU A 131 -15.86 14.67 -20.52
C LEU A 131 -17.34 14.75 -20.11
N VAL A 132 -18.05 15.85 -20.38
CA VAL A 132 -19.45 16.04 -19.95
C VAL A 132 -20.38 14.92 -20.45
N GLY A 133 -20.26 14.53 -21.73
CA GLY A 133 -21.02 13.40 -22.30
C GLY A 133 -20.63 12.02 -21.76
N ARG A 134 -19.50 11.91 -21.04
CA ARG A 134 -19.14 10.73 -20.24
C ARG A 134 -19.70 10.83 -18.82
N ALA A 135 -19.68 12.01 -18.20
CA ALA A 135 -20.24 12.26 -16.89
C ALA A 135 -21.76 12.01 -16.81
N THR A 136 -22.55 12.49 -17.79
CA THR A 136 -23.99 12.19 -17.85
C THR A 136 -24.27 10.69 -17.98
N LYS A 137 -23.38 9.96 -18.68
CA LYS A 137 -23.43 8.50 -18.82
C LYS A 137 -23.01 7.75 -17.54
N LEU A 138 -22.08 8.28 -16.75
CA LEU A 138 -21.77 7.74 -15.42
C LEU A 138 -23.05 7.75 -14.56
N PHE A 139 -23.77 8.87 -14.55
CA PHE A 139 -24.98 9.02 -13.74
C PHE A 139 -26.09 8.04 -14.16
N GLN A 140 -26.29 7.81 -15.46
CA GLN A 140 -27.19 6.76 -15.96
C GLN A 140 -26.79 5.36 -15.48
N ILE A 141 -25.48 5.07 -15.41
CA ILE A 141 -24.98 3.80 -14.87
C ILE A 141 -25.23 3.71 -13.35
N ILE A 142 -25.12 4.81 -12.60
CA ILE A 142 -25.47 4.88 -11.16
C ILE A 142 -26.97 4.64 -10.96
N LEU A 143 -27.85 5.38 -11.65
CA LEU A 143 -29.31 5.22 -11.55
C LEU A 143 -29.76 3.77 -11.79
N LYS A 144 -29.19 3.14 -12.83
CA LYS A 144 -29.45 1.74 -13.13
C LYS A 144 -28.86 0.79 -12.08
N TYR A 145 -27.69 1.09 -11.53
CA TYR A 145 -27.05 0.28 -10.48
C TYR A 145 -27.86 0.28 -9.18
N ILE A 146 -28.32 1.45 -8.74
CA ILE A 146 -29.13 1.59 -7.51
C ILE A 146 -30.57 1.11 -7.70
N GLY A 147 -31.02 0.90 -8.95
CA GLY A 147 -32.33 0.34 -9.27
C GLY A 147 -33.45 1.37 -9.44
N VAL A 148 -33.14 2.65 -9.68
CA VAL A 148 -34.15 3.68 -9.99
C VAL A 148 -34.80 3.39 -11.35
N ASP A 149 -34.01 3.04 -12.37
CA ASP A 149 -34.51 2.62 -13.70
C ASP A 149 -35.33 1.32 -13.67
N SER A 150 -35.36 0.61 -12.53
CA SER A 150 -36.01 -0.68 -12.37
C SER A 150 -37.47 -0.58 -11.90
N SER A 151 -38.05 0.62 -11.72
CA SER A 151 -39.47 0.76 -11.33
C SER A 151 -40.45 0.09 -12.29
N ASP A 152 -40.07 0.01 -13.57
CA ASP A 152 -40.86 -0.62 -14.64
C ASP A 152 -40.45 -2.09 -14.89
N ARG A 153 -39.51 -2.64 -14.11
CA ARG A 153 -39.04 -4.03 -14.22
C ARG A 153 -39.62 -4.88 -13.09
N ALA A 154 -40.18 -6.03 -13.45
CA ALA A 154 -40.72 -7.00 -12.48
C ALA A 154 -39.65 -7.71 -11.62
N THR A 155 -38.36 -7.52 -11.90
CA THR A 155 -37.24 -8.11 -11.16
C THR A 155 -36.11 -7.09 -10.93
N PRO A 156 -35.46 -7.10 -9.74
CA PRO A 156 -34.25 -6.31 -9.48
C PRO A 156 -33.10 -6.67 -10.42
N ALA A 157 -32.15 -5.75 -10.59
CA ALA A 157 -30.93 -5.98 -11.36
C ALA A 157 -30.12 -7.15 -10.79
N SER A 158 -29.71 -8.09 -11.64
CA SER A 158 -28.95 -9.27 -11.21
C SER A 158 -27.56 -8.90 -10.69
N LEU A 159 -26.92 -9.84 -9.96
CA LEU A 159 -25.52 -9.67 -9.54
C LEU A 159 -24.61 -9.46 -10.77
N ASP A 160 -24.85 -10.20 -11.87
CA ASP A 160 -24.14 -10.02 -13.14
C ASP A 160 -24.33 -8.63 -13.75
N GLU A 161 -25.58 -8.13 -13.80
CA GLU A 161 -25.87 -6.80 -14.34
C GLU A 161 -25.20 -5.71 -13.49
N ARG A 162 -25.17 -5.87 -12.16
CA ARG A 162 -24.42 -4.97 -11.25
C ARG A 162 -22.91 -5.01 -11.50
N ILE A 163 -22.29 -6.19 -11.59
CA ILE A 163 -20.84 -6.32 -11.86
C ILE A 163 -20.48 -5.69 -13.21
N GLU A 164 -21.29 -5.91 -14.24
CA GLU A 164 -21.11 -5.28 -15.55
C GLU A 164 -21.17 -3.75 -15.49
N LEU A 165 -22.08 -3.18 -14.69
CA LEU A 165 -22.21 -1.73 -14.50
C LEU A 165 -20.98 -1.16 -13.79
N VAL A 166 -20.48 -1.83 -12.75
CA VAL A 166 -19.24 -1.45 -12.02
C VAL A 166 -18.02 -1.49 -12.95
N GLY A 167 -17.86 -2.54 -13.75
CA GLY A 167 -16.79 -2.62 -14.76
C GLY A 167 -16.86 -1.51 -15.82
N LYS A 168 -18.08 -1.07 -16.17
CA LYS A 168 -18.30 0.08 -17.08
C LYS A 168 -17.92 1.41 -16.42
N LEU A 169 -18.18 1.61 -15.12
CA LEU A 169 -17.72 2.80 -14.38
C LEU A 169 -16.19 2.87 -14.37
N TYR A 170 -15.49 1.83 -13.91
CA TYR A 170 -14.02 1.80 -13.86
C TYR A 170 -13.36 2.06 -15.23
N LYS A 171 -13.94 1.53 -16.32
CA LYS A 171 -13.48 1.78 -17.69
C LYS A 171 -13.55 3.27 -18.10
N HIS A 172 -14.42 4.05 -17.48
CA HIS A 172 -14.52 5.49 -17.71
C HIS A 172 -13.61 6.30 -16.75
N THR A 173 -13.52 5.91 -15.49
CA THR A 173 -12.98 6.76 -14.39
C THR A 173 -11.58 6.41 -13.89
N LEU A 174 -11.18 5.14 -13.85
CA LEU A 174 -9.96 4.72 -13.13
C LEU A 174 -8.71 5.49 -13.56
N LYS A 175 -8.56 5.70 -14.88
CA LYS A 175 -7.43 6.42 -15.51
C LYS A 175 -7.71 7.90 -15.83
N ARG A 176 -8.74 8.53 -15.23
CA ARG A 176 -9.11 9.95 -15.45
C ARG A 176 -9.59 10.59 -14.14
N ALA A 177 -8.78 11.46 -13.54
CA ALA A 177 -9.07 12.05 -12.24
C ALA A 177 -10.39 12.86 -12.24
N GLU A 178 -10.65 13.61 -13.29
CA GLU A 178 -11.79 14.50 -13.44
C GLU A 178 -13.12 13.72 -13.49
N LEU A 179 -13.13 12.56 -14.16
CA LEU A 179 -14.30 11.66 -14.18
C LEU A 179 -14.42 10.79 -12.92
N ARG A 180 -13.33 10.59 -12.18
CA ARG A 180 -13.35 9.90 -10.89
C ARG A 180 -13.91 10.79 -9.79
N ASP A 181 -13.51 12.05 -9.76
CA ASP A 181 -14.02 13.05 -8.82
C ASP A 181 -15.50 13.35 -9.10
N GLU A 182 -15.88 13.46 -10.37
CA GLU A 182 -17.27 13.54 -10.80
C GLU A 182 -18.08 12.30 -10.39
N LEU A 183 -17.53 11.09 -10.50
CA LEU A 183 -18.21 9.87 -10.03
C LEU A 183 -18.45 9.90 -8.52
N PHE A 184 -17.44 10.29 -7.72
CA PHE A 184 -17.61 10.43 -6.27
C PHE A 184 -18.68 11.49 -5.92
N ALA A 185 -18.65 12.66 -6.57
CA ALA A 185 -19.68 13.69 -6.40
C ALA A 185 -21.09 13.19 -6.79
N GLN A 186 -21.21 12.42 -7.87
CA GLN A 186 -22.48 11.83 -8.31
C GLN A 186 -23.01 10.75 -7.37
N ILE A 187 -22.15 9.93 -6.76
CA ILE A 187 -22.58 8.95 -5.76
C ILE A 187 -22.98 9.67 -4.46
N SER A 188 -22.20 10.66 -4.00
CA SER A 188 -22.56 11.52 -2.86
C SER A 188 -23.89 12.27 -3.06
N LYS A 189 -24.26 12.58 -4.31
CA LYS A 189 -25.58 13.14 -4.63
C LYS A 189 -26.70 12.13 -4.36
N GLN A 190 -26.52 10.87 -4.76
CA GLN A 190 -27.53 9.83 -4.59
C GLN A 190 -27.60 9.26 -3.15
N THR A 191 -26.65 9.56 -2.27
CA THR A 191 -26.73 9.22 -0.84
C THR A 191 -27.42 10.30 0.01
N ARG A 192 -27.50 11.55 -0.45
CA ARG A 192 -28.16 12.66 0.29
C ARG A 192 -29.65 12.72 -0.03
N ASN A 193 -30.51 12.74 0.99
CA ASN A 193 -31.98 12.79 0.86
C ASN A 193 -32.57 11.71 -0.07
N SER A 194 -32.00 10.49 -0.06
CA SER A 194 -32.57 9.34 -0.78
C SER A 194 -33.96 8.97 -0.20
N PRO A 195 -35.02 8.90 -1.02
CA PRO A 195 -36.38 8.61 -0.56
C PRO A 195 -36.64 7.12 -0.31
N ASP A 196 -35.68 6.25 -0.62
CA ASP A 196 -35.78 4.80 -0.45
C ASP A 196 -34.48 4.25 0.18
N LYS A 197 -34.63 3.38 1.18
CA LYS A 197 -33.53 2.72 1.89
C LYS A 197 -32.71 1.81 0.97
N GLN A 198 -33.34 1.11 0.02
CA GLN A 198 -32.63 0.23 -0.91
C GLN A 198 -31.75 1.04 -1.86
N TYR A 199 -32.25 2.17 -2.38
CA TYR A 199 -31.45 3.09 -3.20
C TYR A 199 -30.26 3.66 -2.40
N LEU A 200 -30.48 4.04 -1.13
CA LEU A 200 -29.45 4.54 -0.24
C LEU A 200 -28.35 3.50 0.02
N ILE A 201 -28.72 2.28 0.40
CA ILE A 201 -27.80 1.15 0.59
C ILE A 201 -27.01 0.87 -0.70
N LYS A 202 -27.64 0.91 -1.89
CA LYS A 202 -26.95 0.67 -3.16
C LYS A 202 -26.04 1.82 -3.60
N ALA A 203 -26.35 3.06 -3.24
CA ALA A 203 -25.44 4.19 -3.43
C ALA A 203 -24.19 4.05 -2.53
N TRP A 204 -24.35 3.64 -1.27
CA TRP A 204 -23.22 3.38 -0.36
C TRP A 204 -22.42 2.12 -0.71
N GLU A 205 -23.06 1.05 -1.18
CA GLU A 205 -22.40 -0.13 -1.74
C GLU A 205 -21.50 0.24 -2.95
N LEU A 206 -21.98 1.16 -3.80
CA LEU A 206 -21.22 1.66 -4.94
C LEU A 206 -20.10 2.63 -4.53
N MET A 207 -20.30 3.43 -3.47
CA MET A 207 -19.28 4.30 -2.88
C MET A 207 -18.11 3.46 -2.33
N TYR A 208 -18.42 2.44 -1.53
CA TYR A 208 -17.45 1.51 -0.95
C TYR A 208 -16.66 0.76 -2.03
N LEU A 209 -17.34 0.24 -3.06
CA LEU A 209 -16.69 -0.33 -4.25
C LEU A 209 -15.64 0.61 -4.83
N CYS A 210 -16.02 1.85 -5.17
CA CYS A 210 -15.13 2.80 -5.83
C CYS A 210 -13.94 3.18 -4.94
N ALA A 211 -14.19 3.47 -3.66
CA ALA A 211 -13.16 3.78 -2.67
C ALA A 211 -12.14 2.63 -2.48
N SER A 212 -12.57 1.38 -2.68
CA SER A 212 -11.74 0.17 -2.54
C SER A 212 -10.77 -0.06 -3.72
N SER A 213 -10.76 0.79 -4.74
CA SER A 213 -9.84 0.64 -5.88
C SER A 213 -9.28 1.95 -6.43
N MET A 214 -9.79 3.10 -5.96
CA MET A 214 -9.26 4.41 -6.33
C MET A 214 -9.69 5.49 -5.31
N PRO A 215 -8.78 6.38 -4.87
CA PRO A 215 -9.16 7.53 -4.06
C PRO A 215 -9.77 8.64 -4.93
N PRO A 216 -10.55 9.58 -4.38
CA PRO A 216 -10.72 10.90 -5.00
C PRO A 216 -9.35 11.57 -5.23
N SER A 217 -9.29 12.57 -6.10
CA SER A 217 -8.11 13.44 -6.15
C SER A 217 -8.00 14.31 -4.90
N LYS A 218 -6.83 14.95 -4.73
CA LYS A 218 -6.59 15.92 -3.64
C LYS A 218 -7.57 17.11 -3.68
N ASP A 219 -8.23 17.37 -4.81
CA ASP A 219 -9.10 18.52 -5.00
C ASP A 219 -10.49 18.39 -4.37
N ILE A 220 -10.97 17.15 -4.12
CA ILE A 220 -12.22 16.89 -3.39
C ILE A 220 -12.04 15.91 -2.22
N GLY A 221 -10.86 15.31 -2.07
CA GLY A 221 -10.63 14.21 -1.12
C GLY A 221 -10.85 14.56 0.35
N GLY A 222 -10.61 15.82 0.75
CA GLY A 222 -10.95 16.32 2.09
C GLY A 222 -12.45 16.26 2.35
N TYR A 223 -13.24 16.97 1.53
CA TYR A 223 -14.71 16.98 1.57
C TYR A 223 -15.32 15.57 1.52
N LEU A 224 -14.83 14.68 0.65
CA LEU A 224 -15.37 13.32 0.60
C LEU A 224 -15.04 12.53 1.88
N SER A 225 -13.84 12.70 2.44
CA SER A 225 -13.45 12.00 3.67
C SER A 225 -14.25 12.50 4.88
N GLU A 226 -14.50 13.81 4.95
CA GLU A 226 -15.36 14.48 5.95
C GLU A 226 -16.81 13.98 5.83
N TYR A 227 -17.41 14.06 4.65
CA TYR A 227 -18.78 13.56 4.41
C TYR A 227 -18.96 12.07 4.74
N VAL A 228 -17.98 11.22 4.39
CA VAL A 228 -18.03 9.79 4.69
C VAL A 228 -17.81 9.52 6.19
N HIS A 229 -16.97 10.32 6.86
CA HIS A 229 -16.77 10.27 8.31
C HIS A 229 -18.06 10.63 9.06
N ASP A 230 -18.72 11.72 8.68
CA ASP A 230 -19.92 12.21 9.37
C ASP A 230 -21.11 11.25 9.25
N VAL A 231 -21.20 10.49 8.15
CA VAL A 231 -22.19 9.42 8.00
C VAL A 231 -21.74 8.12 8.70
N ALA A 232 -20.44 7.84 8.82
CA ALA A 232 -19.93 6.69 9.57
C ALA A 232 -20.10 6.83 11.09
N TYR A 233 -20.13 8.06 11.62
CA TYR A 233 -20.27 8.35 13.05
C TYR A 233 -21.55 9.13 13.43
N GLY A 234 -22.43 9.39 12.46
CA GLY A 234 -23.68 10.13 12.66
C GLY A 234 -24.71 9.35 13.48
N ALA A 235 -25.06 9.85 14.67
CA ALA A 235 -25.96 9.18 15.62
C ALA A 235 -27.40 8.93 15.10
N SER A 236 -27.80 9.59 14.00
CA SER A 236 -29.09 9.42 13.32
C SER A 236 -29.02 8.55 12.05
N THR A 237 -27.84 8.01 11.70
CA THR A 237 -27.65 7.17 10.51
C THR A 237 -28.10 5.73 10.75
N GLU A 238 -28.76 5.12 9.75
CA GLU A 238 -29.16 3.71 9.81
C GLU A 238 -27.94 2.77 9.87
N ALA A 239 -27.99 1.74 10.71
CA ALA A 239 -26.86 0.82 10.94
C ALA A 239 -26.28 0.19 9.65
N ASP A 240 -27.13 -0.23 8.71
CA ASP A 240 -26.69 -0.80 7.42
C ASP A 240 -25.85 0.20 6.59
N VAL A 241 -26.25 1.47 6.64
CA VAL A 241 -25.58 2.59 5.96
C VAL A 241 -24.31 2.97 6.71
N GLN A 242 -24.35 2.99 8.05
CA GLN A 242 -23.21 3.29 8.90
C GLN A 242 -22.05 2.29 8.69
N ILE A 243 -22.36 0.99 8.57
CA ILE A 243 -21.37 -0.06 8.26
C ILE A 243 -20.74 0.18 6.88
N LEU A 244 -21.55 0.51 5.86
CA LEU A 244 -21.02 0.81 4.52
C LEU A 244 -20.20 2.10 4.48
N ALA A 245 -20.58 3.13 5.24
CA ALA A 245 -19.82 4.37 5.39
C ALA A 245 -18.48 4.14 6.11
N LEU A 246 -18.45 3.35 7.18
CA LEU A 246 -17.21 2.96 7.88
C LEU A 246 -16.28 2.13 6.99
N ASN A 247 -16.83 1.17 6.23
CA ASN A 247 -16.08 0.41 5.23
C ASN A 247 -15.53 1.31 4.13
N THR A 248 -16.33 2.28 3.65
CA THR A 248 -15.89 3.32 2.69
C THR A 248 -14.75 4.17 3.28
N LEU A 249 -14.85 4.61 4.53
CA LEU A 249 -13.84 5.43 5.20
C LEU A 249 -12.50 4.68 5.30
N ASN A 250 -12.54 3.39 5.63
CA ASN A 250 -11.34 2.56 5.72
C ASN A 250 -10.75 2.23 4.34
N ALA A 251 -11.60 2.01 3.33
CA ALA A 251 -11.18 1.86 1.94
C ALA A 251 -10.51 3.15 1.41
N LEU A 252 -11.07 4.33 1.69
CA LEU A 252 -10.49 5.63 1.35
C LEU A 252 -9.12 5.83 2.02
N LYS A 253 -8.98 5.51 3.32
CA LYS A 253 -7.68 5.57 4.01
C LYS A 253 -6.61 4.71 3.31
N ARG A 254 -6.96 3.48 2.90
CA ARG A 254 -6.06 2.59 2.15
C ARG A 254 -5.74 3.13 0.75
N SER A 255 -6.74 3.51 -0.04
CA SER A 255 -6.53 3.96 -1.42
C SER A 255 -5.95 5.36 -1.55
N VAL A 256 -6.07 6.23 -0.53
CA VAL A 256 -5.32 7.50 -0.46
C VAL A 256 -3.82 7.25 -0.21
N LYS A 257 -3.47 6.24 0.61
CA LYS A 257 -2.07 5.81 0.80
C LYS A 257 -1.50 5.15 -0.46
N ALA A 258 -2.24 4.22 -1.07
CA ALA A 258 -1.76 3.40 -2.18
C ALA A 258 -1.93 4.02 -3.58
N GLY A 259 -2.82 5.01 -3.73
CA GLY A 259 -3.22 5.54 -5.02
C GLY A 259 -4.26 4.65 -5.74
N PRO A 260 -4.58 4.95 -7.01
CA PRO A 260 -5.54 4.17 -7.79
C PRO A 260 -4.93 2.88 -8.39
N ARG A 261 -5.71 1.79 -8.39
CA ARG A 261 -5.43 0.53 -9.09
C ARG A 261 -4.97 0.78 -10.53
N HIS A 262 -4.01 -0.01 -11.00
CA HIS A 262 -3.48 0.07 -12.37
C HIS A 262 -4.33 -0.71 -13.37
N THR A 263 -4.96 -1.80 -12.91
CA THR A 263 -5.90 -2.64 -13.66
C THR A 263 -7.34 -2.38 -13.21
N ILE A 264 -8.32 -2.72 -14.06
CA ILE A 264 -9.72 -2.72 -13.64
C ILE A 264 -9.96 -3.98 -12.82
N PRO A 265 -10.54 -3.90 -11.60
CA PRO A 265 -10.83 -5.06 -10.77
C PRO A 265 -11.58 -6.16 -11.52
N GLY A 266 -11.14 -7.41 -11.32
CA GLY A 266 -11.71 -8.58 -11.95
C GLY A 266 -13.16 -8.82 -11.55
N ARG A 267 -13.91 -9.56 -12.38
CA ARG A 267 -15.28 -9.98 -12.07
C ARG A 267 -15.36 -10.65 -10.69
N GLU A 268 -14.42 -11.56 -10.41
CA GLU A 268 -14.33 -12.32 -9.16
C GLU A 268 -14.10 -11.38 -7.95
N GLU A 269 -13.28 -10.33 -8.08
CA GLU A 269 -13.05 -9.33 -7.02
C GLU A 269 -14.32 -8.52 -6.71
N ILE A 270 -15.00 -8.03 -7.76
CA ILE A 270 -16.23 -7.24 -7.62
C ILE A 270 -17.35 -8.12 -7.05
N GLU A 271 -17.47 -9.37 -7.51
CA GLU A 271 -18.46 -10.33 -7.01
C GLU A 271 -18.21 -10.68 -5.54
N ALA A 272 -16.94 -10.87 -5.13
CA ALA A 272 -16.57 -11.15 -3.75
C ALA A 272 -16.95 -10.01 -2.81
N LEU A 273 -16.55 -8.76 -3.13
CA LEU A 273 -16.92 -7.58 -2.34
C LEU A 273 -18.45 -7.40 -2.26
N LEU A 274 -19.17 -7.58 -3.37
CA LEU A 274 -20.64 -7.51 -3.43
C LEU A 274 -21.38 -8.65 -2.73
N THR A 275 -20.66 -9.66 -2.24
CA THR A 275 -21.23 -10.81 -1.50
C THR A 275 -20.57 -11.04 -0.13
N GLY A 276 -19.77 -10.08 0.35
CA GLY A 276 -19.09 -10.17 1.65
C GLY A 276 -18.01 -11.25 1.76
N ARG A 277 -17.56 -11.81 0.62
CA ARG A 277 -16.50 -12.82 0.56
C ARG A 277 -15.13 -12.15 0.45
N ARG A 278 -14.10 -12.80 0.99
CA ARG A 278 -12.69 -12.55 0.64
C ARG A 278 -12.27 -13.55 -0.44
N LEU A 279 -11.34 -13.16 -1.30
CA LEU A 279 -10.65 -14.09 -2.19
C LEU A 279 -9.41 -14.64 -1.47
N THR A 280 -8.77 -15.67 -2.04
CA THR A 280 -7.51 -16.22 -1.52
C THR A 280 -6.44 -16.31 -2.60
N THR A 281 -5.18 -16.27 -2.19
CA THR A 281 -4.03 -16.52 -3.07
C THR A 281 -2.88 -17.17 -2.31
N ILE A 282 -1.98 -17.83 -3.03
CA ILE A 282 -0.89 -18.62 -2.46
C ILE A 282 0.40 -17.79 -2.49
N VAL A 283 1.07 -17.70 -1.34
CA VAL A 283 2.42 -17.14 -1.22
C VAL A 283 3.39 -18.27 -0.88
N PHE A 284 4.43 -18.41 -1.69
CA PHE A 284 5.45 -19.43 -1.55
C PHE A 284 6.65 -18.91 -0.74
N PHE A 285 7.41 -19.82 -0.13
CA PHE A 285 8.73 -19.56 0.43
C PHE A 285 9.83 -20.15 -0.47
N LEU A 286 11.09 -19.89 -0.16
CA LEU A 286 12.24 -20.31 -0.99
C LEU A 286 12.58 -21.81 -0.89
N ASP A 287 11.88 -22.56 -0.03
CA ASP A 287 11.93 -24.03 0.06
C ASP A 287 10.73 -24.71 -0.63
N GLU A 288 9.96 -23.96 -1.43
CA GLU A 288 8.73 -24.40 -2.12
C GLU A 288 7.56 -24.79 -1.19
N THR A 289 7.68 -24.57 0.12
CA THR A 289 6.50 -24.51 1.01
C THR A 289 5.67 -23.26 0.71
N PHE A 290 4.42 -23.22 1.18
CA PHE A 290 3.51 -22.09 0.93
C PHE A 290 2.47 -21.92 2.04
N GLU A 291 1.90 -20.73 2.12
CA GLU A 291 0.70 -20.41 2.89
C GLU A 291 -0.37 -19.81 1.97
N GLU A 292 -1.64 -19.94 2.35
CA GLU A 292 -2.77 -19.29 1.69
C GLU A 292 -3.17 -18.03 2.48
N ILE A 293 -3.14 -16.88 1.82
CA ILE A 293 -3.57 -15.59 2.37
C ILE A 293 -4.89 -15.14 1.75
N THR A 294 -5.67 -14.36 2.49
CA THR A 294 -6.87 -13.72 1.97
C THR A 294 -6.54 -12.39 1.28
N TYR A 295 -7.41 -11.96 0.36
CA TYR A 295 -7.36 -10.59 -0.17
C TYR A 295 -8.75 -10.09 -0.59
N ASP A 296 -8.85 -8.77 -0.68
CA ASP A 296 -9.98 -8.00 -1.20
C ASP A 296 -9.50 -6.97 -2.23
N MET A 297 -10.42 -6.21 -2.82
CA MET A 297 -10.11 -5.21 -3.86
C MET A 297 -9.10 -4.14 -3.43
N ALA A 298 -8.99 -3.88 -2.12
CA ALA A 298 -8.15 -2.86 -1.51
C ALA A 298 -6.89 -3.41 -0.81
N THR A 299 -6.64 -4.72 -0.84
CA THR A 299 -5.46 -5.35 -0.19
C THR A 299 -4.17 -5.02 -0.94
N THR A 300 -3.21 -4.44 -0.24
CA THR A 300 -1.86 -4.12 -0.69
C THR A 300 -0.84 -5.19 -0.26
N VAL A 301 0.36 -5.17 -0.84
CA VAL A 301 1.49 -6.00 -0.40
C VAL A 301 1.78 -5.82 1.09
N SER A 302 1.68 -4.61 1.64
CA SER A 302 1.86 -4.34 3.07
C SER A 302 0.83 -5.07 3.93
N ASP A 303 -0.44 -5.05 3.54
CA ASP A 303 -1.51 -5.74 4.28
C ASP A 303 -1.28 -7.27 4.24
N SER A 304 -0.91 -7.82 3.09
CA SER A 304 -0.62 -9.25 2.92
C SER A 304 0.66 -9.71 3.63
N VAL A 305 1.65 -8.84 3.79
CA VAL A 305 2.87 -9.11 4.58
C VAL A 305 2.53 -9.19 6.07
N GLU A 306 1.65 -8.32 6.56
CA GLU A 306 1.16 -8.35 7.95
C GLU A 306 0.29 -9.58 8.22
N GLU A 307 -0.65 -9.91 7.33
CA GLU A 307 -1.50 -11.11 7.41
C GLU A 307 -0.65 -12.40 7.42
N LEU A 308 0.30 -12.52 6.48
CA LEU A 308 1.19 -13.69 6.40
C LEU A 308 2.11 -13.80 7.62
N ALA A 309 2.67 -12.69 8.11
CA ALA A 309 3.50 -12.68 9.32
C ALA A 309 2.70 -13.14 10.55
N GLY A 310 1.41 -12.78 10.64
CA GLY A 310 0.49 -13.29 11.65
C GLY A 310 0.29 -14.81 11.57
N ILE A 311 0.02 -15.34 10.37
CA ILE A 311 -0.16 -16.79 10.13
C ILE A 311 1.07 -17.59 10.58
N ILE A 312 2.26 -17.21 10.10
CA ILE A 312 3.51 -17.92 10.42
C ILE A 312 4.12 -17.53 11.78
N LYS A 313 3.47 -16.64 12.54
CA LYS A 313 3.89 -16.13 13.86
C LYS A 313 5.27 -15.46 13.86
N LEU A 314 5.64 -14.80 12.76
CA LEU A 314 6.89 -14.05 12.62
C LEU A 314 6.75 -12.67 13.26
N SER A 315 7.33 -12.47 14.45
CA SER A 315 7.21 -11.19 15.16
C SER A 315 7.99 -10.05 14.49
N ALA A 316 9.18 -10.36 13.95
CA ALA A 316 10.14 -9.37 13.43
C ALA A 316 10.10 -9.24 11.89
N TYR A 317 8.91 -9.10 11.31
CA TYR A 317 8.73 -9.16 9.85
C TYR A 317 9.20 -7.91 9.06
N SER A 318 9.63 -6.82 9.71
CA SER A 318 10.00 -5.54 9.05
C SER A 318 11.18 -5.57 8.06
N SER A 319 11.88 -6.70 7.96
CA SER A 319 12.93 -6.96 6.95
C SER A 319 12.44 -7.82 5.77
N PHE A 320 11.20 -8.28 5.78
CA PHE A 320 10.59 -9.18 4.80
C PHE A 320 9.53 -8.44 3.96
N SER A 321 9.25 -8.95 2.77
CA SER A 321 8.14 -8.51 1.93
C SER A 321 7.86 -9.57 0.85
N LEU A 322 6.88 -9.30 -0.01
CA LEU A 322 6.58 -10.10 -1.18
C LEU A 322 7.48 -9.72 -2.36
N PHE A 323 7.83 -10.74 -3.14
CA PHE A 323 8.56 -10.66 -4.40
C PHE A 323 7.73 -11.33 -5.50
N GLU A 324 7.75 -10.76 -6.69
CA GLU A 324 7.33 -11.44 -7.90
C GLU A 324 8.50 -12.31 -8.40
N CYS A 325 8.30 -13.62 -8.50
CA CYS A 325 9.28 -14.54 -9.06
C CYS A 325 8.83 -14.96 -10.46
N HIS A 326 9.68 -14.74 -11.46
CA HIS A 326 9.52 -15.24 -12.82
C HIS A 326 10.45 -16.42 -13.04
N LYS A 327 9.86 -17.59 -13.34
CA LYS A 327 10.59 -18.80 -13.74
C LYS A 327 10.20 -19.16 -15.17
N VAL A 328 11.14 -18.96 -16.10
CA VAL A 328 10.99 -19.36 -17.51
C VAL A 328 11.33 -20.85 -17.62
N VAL A 329 10.30 -21.69 -17.77
CA VAL A 329 10.50 -23.13 -18.01
C VAL A 329 10.54 -23.38 -19.52
N THR A 330 11.77 -23.43 -20.04
CA THR A 330 12.08 -23.98 -21.37
C THR A 330 11.60 -25.44 -21.46
N GLY A 331 11.22 -25.89 -22.66
CA GLY A 331 10.64 -27.22 -22.88
C GLY A 331 11.48 -28.38 -22.31
N SER A 332 10.80 -29.48 -21.98
CA SER A 332 11.13 -30.56 -21.02
C SER A 332 12.41 -31.41 -21.23
N LYS A 333 13.48 -30.85 -21.81
CA LYS A 333 14.78 -31.52 -22.03
C LYS A 333 16.02 -30.68 -21.66
N SER A 334 15.88 -29.44 -21.20
CA SER A 334 16.99 -28.67 -20.63
C SER A 334 17.16 -28.98 -19.14
N PRO A 335 18.31 -29.54 -18.68
CA PRO A 335 18.59 -29.77 -17.26
C PRO A 335 19.11 -28.51 -16.53
N ASP A 336 18.96 -27.33 -17.14
CA ASP A 336 19.20 -26.05 -16.46
C ASP A 336 17.92 -25.65 -15.71
N PRO A 337 17.96 -25.41 -14.39
CA PRO A 337 16.90 -24.70 -13.71
C PRO A 337 16.89 -23.27 -14.27
N GLY A 338 15.91 -22.96 -15.11
CA GLY A 338 15.83 -21.67 -15.79
C GLY A 338 15.85 -20.52 -14.78
N ASN A 339 16.69 -19.51 -15.04
CA ASN A 339 16.96 -18.41 -14.11
C ASN A 339 15.68 -17.85 -13.48
N GLU A 340 15.61 -17.92 -12.15
CA GLU A 340 14.53 -17.35 -11.36
C GLU A 340 14.85 -15.87 -11.08
N GLU A 341 14.12 -14.97 -11.74
CA GLU A 341 14.24 -13.54 -11.50
C GLU A 341 13.26 -13.12 -10.39
N TYR A 342 13.80 -12.53 -9.32
CA TYR A 342 13.03 -12.11 -8.14
C TYR A 342 12.95 -10.59 -8.06
N ILE A 343 11.80 -10.03 -8.42
CA ILE A 343 11.51 -8.60 -8.44
C ILE A 343 10.86 -8.21 -7.10
N ALA A 344 11.44 -7.23 -6.40
CA ALA A 344 10.87 -6.72 -5.16
C ALA A 344 9.58 -5.94 -5.43
N LEU A 345 8.55 -6.12 -4.59
CA LEU A 345 7.29 -5.41 -4.74
C LEU A 345 7.27 -4.15 -3.84
N ASP A 346 6.65 -3.09 -4.38
CA ASP A 346 6.28 -1.91 -3.60
C ASP A 346 5.21 -2.29 -2.58
N ASP A 347 5.40 -1.91 -1.32
CA ASP A 347 4.52 -2.34 -0.23
C ASP A 347 3.09 -1.75 -0.36
N ASN A 348 2.85 -0.78 -1.25
CA ASN A 348 1.52 -0.24 -1.55
C ASN A 348 0.89 -0.84 -2.83
N LYS A 349 1.60 -1.68 -3.60
CA LYS A 349 1.03 -2.30 -4.82
C LYS A 349 -0.11 -3.26 -4.43
N TYR A 350 -1.19 -3.24 -5.19
CA TYR A 350 -2.37 -4.08 -4.94
C TYR A 350 -2.17 -5.53 -5.36
N ILE A 351 -2.64 -6.48 -4.54
CA ILE A 351 -2.60 -7.92 -4.85
C ILE A 351 -3.44 -8.24 -6.10
N GLY A 352 -4.62 -7.63 -6.24
CA GLY A 352 -5.48 -7.81 -7.43
C GLY A 352 -4.83 -7.38 -8.74
N ASP A 353 -4.00 -6.31 -8.72
CA ASP A 353 -3.25 -5.87 -9.90
C ASP A 353 -2.13 -6.87 -10.24
N LEU A 354 -1.40 -7.39 -9.25
CA LEU A 354 -0.37 -8.42 -9.42
C LEU A 354 -0.93 -9.72 -10.03
N LEU A 355 -2.04 -10.23 -9.50
CA LEU A 355 -2.65 -11.45 -10.01
C LEU A 355 -3.24 -11.28 -11.42
N ALA A 356 -3.74 -10.08 -11.75
CA ALA A 356 -4.14 -9.72 -13.12
C ALA A 356 -2.93 -9.65 -14.08
N GLU A 357 -1.81 -9.08 -13.65
CA GLU A 357 -0.56 -9.03 -14.43
C GLU A 357 0.01 -10.44 -14.68
N PHE A 358 0.03 -11.31 -13.67
CA PHE A 358 0.47 -12.71 -13.79
C PHE A 358 -0.40 -13.49 -14.80
N LYS A 359 -1.73 -13.35 -14.71
CA LYS A 359 -2.68 -13.96 -15.64
C LYS A 359 -2.45 -13.48 -17.08
N ALA A 360 -2.31 -12.16 -17.27
CA ALA A 360 -2.03 -11.57 -18.57
C ALA A 360 -0.64 -11.93 -19.12
N ALA A 361 0.37 -12.20 -18.27
CA ALA A 361 1.68 -12.69 -18.69
C ALA A 361 1.63 -14.15 -19.19
N LYS A 362 0.89 -15.00 -18.47
CA LYS A 362 0.62 -16.40 -18.86
C LYS A 362 -0.17 -16.50 -20.17
N GLU A 363 -1.16 -15.65 -20.39
CA GLU A 363 -1.96 -15.63 -21.64
C GLU A 363 -1.17 -15.15 -22.88
N ARG A 364 -0.16 -14.28 -22.68
CA ARG A 364 0.77 -13.85 -23.74
C ARG A 364 1.78 -14.94 -24.11
N SER A 365 2.26 -15.69 -23.12
CA SER A 365 3.39 -16.62 -23.24
C SER A 365 2.96 -17.99 -23.80
N LYS A 366 2.46 -18.02 -25.04
CA LYS A 366 1.90 -19.24 -25.67
C LYS A 366 2.94 -20.31 -26.08
N ALA A 367 4.23 -20.02 -25.97
CA ALA A 367 5.33 -20.91 -26.37
C ALA A 367 6.30 -21.27 -25.22
N GLU A 368 6.26 -20.55 -24.10
CA GLU A 368 7.15 -20.70 -22.95
C GLU A 368 6.30 -20.76 -21.68
N ILE A 369 6.56 -21.71 -20.79
CA ILE A 369 5.79 -21.83 -19.55
C ILE A 369 6.39 -20.85 -18.53
N LEU A 370 5.94 -19.60 -18.60
CA LEU A 370 6.23 -18.58 -17.60
C LEU A 370 5.43 -18.86 -16.33
N HIS A 371 6.11 -19.30 -15.28
CA HIS A 371 5.55 -19.37 -13.94
C HIS A 371 5.82 -18.06 -13.20
N CYS A 372 4.76 -17.29 -12.92
CA CYS A 372 4.78 -16.18 -11.98
C CYS A 372 4.34 -16.70 -10.59
N LYS A 373 5.12 -16.42 -9.54
CA LYS A 373 4.78 -16.71 -8.13
C LYS A 373 4.88 -15.45 -7.27
N LEU A 374 4.06 -15.36 -6.22
CA LEU A 374 4.36 -14.53 -5.06
C LEU A 374 5.30 -15.31 -4.15
N ILE A 375 6.42 -14.70 -3.77
CA ILE A 375 7.42 -15.28 -2.86
C ILE A 375 7.58 -14.37 -1.64
N PHE A 376 7.41 -14.90 -0.42
CA PHE A 376 7.79 -14.19 0.79
C PHE A 376 9.27 -14.43 1.10
N LYS A 377 10.07 -13.36 1.12
CA LYS A 377 11.47 -13.44 1.53
C LYS A 377 11.99 -12.14 2.12
N LYS A 378 13.19 -12.19 2.68
CA LYS A 378 13.87 -11.05 3.30
C LYS A 378 14.37 -10.08 2.23
N LYS A 379 13.91 -8.82 2.29
CA LYS A 379 14.36 -7.69 1.45
C LYS A 379 15.84 -7.38 1.68
N LEU A 380 16.29 -7.37 2.94
CA LEU A 380 17.67 -7.05 3.33
C LEU A 380 18.05 -7.67 4.69
N PHE A 381 19.30 -8.09 4.84
CA PHE A 381 19.85 -8.56 6.12
C PHE A 381 20.57 -7.42 6.86
N ARG A 382 19.88 -6.74 7.77
CA ARG A 382 20.42 -5.59 8.52
C ARG A 382 21.46 -6.03 9.56
N GLU A 383 22.22 -5.09 10.12
CA GLU A 383 23.02 -5.33 11.32
C GLU A 383 22.12 -5.43 12.57
N SER A 384 21.07 -4.59 12.66
CA SER A 384 20.07 -4.66 13.74
C SER A 384 19.46 -6.07 13.90
N ASP A 385 19.12 -6.72 12.79
CA ASP A 385 18.57 -8.09 12.70
C ASP A 385 19.36 -9.15 13.48
N GLU A 386 20.67 -8.97 13.73
CA GLU A 386 21.48 -9.94 14.48
C GLU A 386 21.08 -10.08 15.95
N ALA A 387 20.23 -9.18 16.47
CA ALA A 387 19.67 -9.27 17.82
C ALA A 387 18.34 -10.05 17.88
N VAL A 388 17.79 -10.47 16.74
CA VAL A 388 16.50 -11.18 16.67
C VAL A 388 16.72 -12.68 16.86
N THR A 389 16.14 -13.23 17.93
CA THR A 389 16.19 -14.66 18.29
C THR A 389 14.87 -15.39 18.03
N ASP A 390 13.95 -14.77 17.28
CA ASP A 390 12.68 -15.36 16.84
C ASP A 390 12.94 -16.60 15.97
N LEU A 391 12.33 -17.73 16.30
CA LEU A 391 12.58 -19.03 15.65
C LEU A 391 12.19 -19.03 14.17
N MET A 392 11.09 -18.36 13.80
CA MET A 392 10.64 -18.26 12.42
C MET A 392 11.57 -17.32 11.62
N PHE A 393 11.99 -16.21 12.23
CA PHE A 393 12.98 -15.29 11.66
C PHE A 393 14.31 -15.98 11.36
N VAL A 394 14.81 -16.82 12.28
CA VAL A 394 16.04 -17.60 12.13
C VAL A 394 15.88 -18.71 11.09
N GLN A 395 14.75 -19.43 11.09
CA GLN A 395 14.46 -20.47 10.08
C GLN A 395 14.37 -19.89 8.67
N LEU A 396 13.60 -18.81 8.46
CA LEU A 396 13.49 -18.15 7.15
C LEU A 396 14.82 -17.54 6.70
N SER A 397 15.61 -16.99 7.63
CA SER A 397 16.97 -16.50 7.34
C SER A 397 17.90 -17.64 6.91
N TYR A 398 17.76 -18.84 7.49
CA TYR A 398 18.49 -20.03 7.06
C TYR A 398 18.03 -20.50 5.68
N VAL A 399 16.72 -20.65 5.44
CA VAL A 399 16.17 -21.10 4.15
C VAL A 399 16.62 -20.17 3.01
N GLN A 400 16.60 -18.85 3.22
CA GLN A 400 17.08 -17.90 2.21
C GLN A 400 18.60 -17.99 1.96
N LEU A 401 19.42 -18.09 3.01
CA LEU A 401 20.88 -18.21 2.84
C LEU A 401 21.31 -19.57 2.30
N GLN A 402 20.53 -20.64 2.57
CA GLN A 402 20.66 -21.94 1.93
C GLN A 402 20.35 -21.86 0.44
N HIS A 403 19.20 -21.29 0.08
CA HIS A 403 18.82 -21.05 -1.32
C HIS A 403 19.92 -20.27 -2.05
N ASP A 404 20.35 -19.14 -1.51
CA ASP A 404 21.36 -18.29 -2.15
C ASP A 404 22.73 -18.99 -2.24
N TYR A 405 23.10 -19.84 -1.28
CA TYR A 405 24.28 -20.70 -1.38
C TYR A 405 24.17 -21.71 -2.53
N VAL A 406 23.06 -22.47 -2.61
CA VAL A 406 22.83 -23.51 -3.64
C VAL A 406 22.77 -22.93 -5.05
N GLN A 407 22.21 -21.72 -5.22
CA GLN A 407 22.24 -20.96 -6.48
C GLN A 407 23.67 -20.48 -6.87
N GLY A 408 24.68 -20.72 -6.01
CA GLY A 408 26.07 -20.35 -6.25
C GLY A 408 26.40 -18.89 -5.95
N ASN A 409 25.56 -18.17 -5.17
CA ASN A 409 25.83 -16.76 -4.91
C ASN A 409 27.01 -16.51 -3.97
N TYR A 410 27.42 -17.49 -3.17
CA TYR A 410 28.58 -17.42 -2.29
C TYR A 410 29.74 -18.27 -2.85
N PRO A 411 30.72 -17.68 -3.58
CA PRO A 411 31.86 -18.40 -4.12
C PRO A 411 32.91 -18.67 -3.03
N VAL A 412 32.64 -19.69 -2.20
CA VAL A 412 33.48 -20.09 -1.07
C VAL A 412 34.61 -21.06 -1.48
N GLY A 413 35.61 -21.22 -0.61
CA GLY A 413 36.70 -22.18 -0.81
C GLY A 413 36.27 -23.64 -0.60
N ARG A 414 37.16 -24.58 -0.92
CA ARG A 414 36.94 -26.04 -0.79
C ARG A 414 36.47 -26.46 0.60
N ASP A 415 37.20 -26.05 1.63
CA ASP A 415 36.94 -26.48 3.00
C ASP A 415 35.62 -25.91 3.56
N ASP A 416 35.31 -24.65 3.23
CA ASP A 416 34.02 -24.02 3.52
C ASP A 416 32.88 -24.75 2.78
N ALA A 417 33.05 -25.05 1.49
CA ALA A 417 32.02 -25.75 0.71
C ALA A 417 31.71 -27.14 1.30
N ALA A 418 32.75 -27.91 1.64
CA ALA A 418 32.58 -29.21 2.27
C ALA A 418 31.90 -29.13 3.65
N GLN A 419 32.25 -28.12 4.45
CA GLN A 419 31.62 -27.87 5.75
C GLN A 419 30.15 -27.41 5.60
N LEU A 420 29.85 -26.48 4.69
CA LEU A 420 28.51 -25.97 4.44
C LEU A 420 27.56 -27.04 3.89
N SER A 421 28.04 -27.92 3.00
CA SER A 421 27.25 -29.07 2.53
C SER A 421 27.03 -30.08 3.65
N ALA A 422 28.05 -30.42 4.45
CA ALA A 422 27.90 -31.32 5.61
C ALA A 422 26.90 -30.79 6.66
N LEU A 423 26.91 -29.48 6.93
CA LEU A 423 25.98 -28.83 7.85
C LEU A 423 24.53 -28.89 7.37
N GLN A 424 24.27 -28.64 6.08
CA GLN A 424 22.92 -28.75 5.51
C GLN A 424 22.40 -30.19 5.55
N ILE A 425 23.25 -31.18 5.27
CA ILE A 425 22.89 -32.60 5.40
C ILE A 425 22.51 -32.92 6.85
N LEU A 426 23.27 -32.44 7.85
CA LEU A 426 22.94 -32.61 9.26
C LEU A 426 21.61 -31.94 9.64
N VAL A 427 21.30 -30.75 9.12
CA VAL A 427 19.99 -30.10 9.30
C VAL A 427 18.86 -30.94 8.68
N GLU A 428 19.07 -31.53 7.51
CA GLU A 428 18.07 -32.33 6.80
C GLU A 428 17.79 -33.67 7.49
N ILE A 429 18.80 -34.52 7.69
CA ILE A 429 18.61 -35.91 8.16
C ILE A 429 18.90 -36.12 9.66
N GLY A 430 19.63 -35.22 10.32
CA GLY A 430 20.17 -35.48 11.67
C GLY A 430 21.45 -36.33 11.60
N TYR A 431 22.11 -36.55 12.73
CA TYR A 431 23.36 -37.34 12.73
C TYR A 431 23.07 -38.84 12.66
N VAL A 432 23.80 -39.54 11.79
CA VAL A 432 23.76 -40.98 11.55
C VAL A 432 25.21 -41.45 11.36
N GLY A 433 25.61 -42.58 11.98
CA GLY A 433 27.02 -43.03 11.91
C GLY A 433 27.50 -43.49 10.53
N SER A 434 26.58 -43.98 9.69
CA SER A 434 26.86 -44.49 8.33
C SER A 434 25.96 -43.81 7.29
N PRO A 435 26.08 -42.48 7.08
CA PRO A 435 25.20 -41.74 6.18
C PRO A 435 25.38 -42.16 4.72
N GLU A 436 26.54 -42.71 4.34
CA GLU A 436 26.78 -43.25 2.99
C GLU A 436 25.92 -44.50 2.68
N SER A 437 25.30 -45.11 3.69
CA SER A 437 24.37 -46.23 3.54
C SER A 437 22.92 -45.79 3.29
N CYS A 438 22.62 -44.49 3.37
CA CYS A 438 21.30 -43.95 3.08
C CYS A 438 21.05 -43.89 1.56
N THR A 439 19.87 -44.30 1.12
CA THR A 439 19.42 -44.27 -0.29
C THR A 439 19.62 -42.89 -0.95
N ASP A 440 19.44 -41.84 -0.16
CA ASP A 440 19.41 -40.45 -0.60
C ASP A 440 20.75 -39.73 -0.43
N TRP A 441 21.82 -40.40 0.01
CA TRP A 441 23.14 -39.77 0.20
C TRP A 441 23.63 -39.05 -1.07
N THR A 442 23.41 -39.66 -2.24
CA THR A 442 23.78 -39.05 -3.52
C THR A 442 22.94 -37.81 -3.87
N SER A 443 21.63 -37.82 -3.60
CA SER A 443 20.75 -36.68 -3.90
C SER A 443 20.94 -35.54 -2.89
N LEU A 444 21.27 -35.86 -1.63
CA LEU A 444 21.67 -34.89 -0.60
C LEU A 444 22.95 -34.14 -1.00
N LEU A 445 23.97 -34.84 -1.51
CA LEU A 445 25.19 -34.21 -2.06
C LEU A 445 24.87 -33.29 -3.25
N GLU A 446 24.03 -33.74 -4.19
CA GLU A 446 23.67 -32.97 -5.39
C GLU A 446 22.74 -31.78 -5.10
N ARG A 447 21.95 -31.83 -4.02
CA ARG A 447 21.08 -30.74 -3.56
C ARG A 447 21.83 -29.66 -2.76
N PHE A 448 22.83 -30.04 -1.97
CA PHE A 448 23.48 -29.15 -1.00
C PHE A 448 24.92 -28.73 -1.36
N LEU A 449 25.50 -29.21 -2.46
CA LEU A 449 26.74 -28.70 -3.04
C LEU A 449 26.42 -27.87 -4.31
N PRO A 450 26.71 -26.56 -4.36
CA PRO A 450 26.34 -25.72 -5.50
C PRO A 450 26.98 -26.23 -6.80
N ARG A 451 26.22 -26.29 -7.89
CA ARG A 451 26.65 -26.89 -9.17
C ARG A 451 27.96 -26.30 -9.71
N GLN A 452 28.16 -25.00 -9.52
CA GLN A 452 29.36 -24.26 -9.92
C GLN A 452 30.61 -24.65 -9.11
N ILE A 453 30.44 -25.13 -7.88
CA ILE A 453 31.50 -25.66 -7.02
C ILE A 453 31.70 -27.15 -7.31
N ALA A 454 30.62 -27.92 -7.46
CA ALA A 454 30.65 -29.35 -7.72
C ALA A 454 31.53 -29.71 -8.94
N ILE A 455 31.41 -28.96 -10.05
CA ILE A 455 32.18 -29.19 -11.29
C ILE A 455 33.70 -28.95 -11.17
N THR A 456 34.20 -28.38 -10.07
CA THR A 456 35.63 -28.08 -9.92
C THR A 456 36.50 -29.30 -9.60
N ARG A 457 35.89 -30.44 -9.20
CA ARG A 457 36.60 -31.68 -8.78
C ARG A 457 35.79 -32.93 -9.10
N GLY A 458 36.39 -34.10 -8.96
CA GLY A 458 35.69 -35.39 -9.07
C GLY A 458 34.68 -35.60 -7.94
N LYS A 459 33.47 -36.09 -8.27
CA LYS A 459 32.36 -36.32 -7.32
C LYS A 459 32.77 -37.11 -6.06
N ARG A 460 33.60 -38.15 -6.21
CA ARG A 460 34.14 -38.96 -5.10
C ARG A 460 35.03 -38.17 -4.14
N GLU A 461 35.76 -37.18 -4.63
CA GLU A 461 36.62 -36.33 -3.77
C GLU A 461 35.77 -35.41 -2.89
N TRP A 462 34.73 -34.81 -3.49
CA TRP A 462 33.74 -34.03 -2.74
C TRP A 462 33.00 -34.88 -1.72
N GLU A 463 32.57 -36.08 -2.09
CA GLU A 463 31.93 -37.06 -1.20
C GLU A 463 32.83 -37.42 -0.01
N MET A 464 34.12 -37.70 -0.23
CA MET A 464 35.07 -37.97 0.86
C MET A 464 35.30 -36.75 1.77
N ASP A 465 35.44 -35.55 1.20
CA ASP A 465 35.60 -34.31 1.96
C ASP A 465 34.35 -34.01 2.82
N ILE A 466 33.15 -34.11 2.23
CA ILE A 466 31.88 -33.85 2.91
C ILE A 466 31.58 -34.91 3.98
N LEU A 467 31.84 -36.19 3.70
CA LEU A 467 31.68 -37.28 4.68
C LEU A 467 32.65 -37.11 5.88
N SER A 468 33.89 -36.69 5.61
CA SER A 468 34.87 -36.36 6.65
C SER A 468 34.41 -35.20 7.53
N ARG A 469 33.86 -34.12 6.93
CA ARG A 469 33.29 -32.99 7.68
C ARG A 469 32.06 -33.44 8.48
N TYR A 470 31.11 -34.13 7.87
CA TYR A 470 29.87 -34.61 8.51
C TYR A 470 30.12 -35.50 9.73
N ARG A 471 31.07 -36.44 9.66
CA ARG A 471 31.45 -37.28 10.81
C ARG A 471 32.03 -36.50 12.00
N SER A 472 32.59 -35.32 11.77
CA SER A 472 33.04 -34.44 12.87
C SER A 472 31.92 -33.69 13.58
N LEU A 473 30.67 -33.80 13.10
CA LEU A 473 29.49 -33.10 13.63
C LEU A 473 28.63 -33.96 14.58
N GLU A 474 29.11 -35.14 14.99
CA GLU A 474 28.41 -36.14 15.82
C GLU A 474 27.70 -35.57 17.06
N ASN A 475 28.27 -34.54 17.67
CA ASN A 475 27.79 -33.93 18.91
C ASN A 475 27.00 -32.61 18.69
N LEU A 476 26.62 -32.29 17.45
CA LEU A 476 25.86 -31.07 17.12
C LEU A 476 24.37 -31.39 16.87
N SER A 477 23.48 -30.57 17.42
CA SER A 477 22.07 -30.64 17.06
C SER A 477 21.79 -30.05 15.67
N LYS A 478 20.58 -30.30 15.15
CA LYS A 478 20.10 -29.63 13.93
C LYS A 478 20.10 -28.10 14.05
N ASP A 479 19.91 -27.54 15.24
CA ASP A 479 19.97 -26.08 15.41
C ASP A 479 21.40 -25.55 15.51
N ASP A 480 22.31 -26.25 16.19
CA ASP A 480 23.74 -25.90 16.18
C ASP A 480 24.29 -25.90 14.75
N ALA A 481 23.89 -26.88 13.94
CA ALA A 481 24.25 -26.97 12.53
C ALA A 481 23.68 -25.78 11.71
N ARG A 482 22.40 -25.43 11.91
CA ARG A 482 21.75 -24.25 11.33
C ARG A 482 22.49 -22.95 11.72
N GLN A 483 22.78 -22.77 13.00
CA GLN A 483 23.51 -21.62 13.52
C GLN A 483 24.94 -21.54 13.00
N GLN A 484 25.64 -22.67 12.85
CA GLN A 484 26.99 -22.70 12.31
C GLN A 484 27.02 -22.38 10.81
N PHE A 485 26.07 -22.89 10.02
CA PHE A 485 25.89 -22.53 8.61
C PHE A 485 25.69 -21.02 8.44
N LEU A 486 24.73 -20.46 9.19
CA LEU A 486 24.47 -19.00 9.24
C LEU A 486 25.72 -18.21 9.66
N ARG A 487 26.49 -18.73 10.62
CA ARG A 487 27.71 -18.08 11.13
C ARG A 487 28.80 -17.99 10.07
N ILE A 488 29.07 -19.08 9.35
CA ILE A 488 30.11 -19.16 8.29
C ILE A 488 29.81 -18.15 7.18
N LEU A 489 28.59 -18.18 6.60
CA LEU A 489 28.22 -17.25 5.53
C LEU A 489 28.25 -15.79 6.00
N ARG A 490 27.81 -15.50 7.23
CA ARG A 490 27.85 -14.15 7.83
C ARG A 490 29.28 -13.63 8.08
N THR A 491 30.25 -14.51 8.34
CA THR A 491 31.64 -14.09 8.58
C THR A 491 32.38 -13.66 7.31
N LEU A 492 31.94 -14.10 6.12
CA LEU A 492 32.50 -13.68 4.83
C LEU A 492 32.46 -12.14 4.67
N PRO A 493 33.40 -11.54 3.91
CA PRO A 493 33.36 -10.10 3.61
C PRO A 493 32.05 -9.68 2.93
N TYR A 494 31.56 -10.52 2.03
CA TYR A 494 30.30 -10.36 1.29
C TYR A 494 29.14 -11.16 1.91
N GLY A 495 29.26 -11.57 3.18
CA GLY A 495 28.19 -12.26 3.89
C GLY A 495 26.87 -11.50 3.86
N ASN A 496 25.77 -12.20 3.62
CA ASN A 496 24.41 -11.65 3.57
C ASN A 496 24.20 -10.50 2.55
N SER A 497 24.94 -10.48 1.43
CA SER A 497 24.80 -9.45 0.40
C SER A 497 23.56 -9.64 -0.48
N VAL A 498 22.96 -8.54 -0.92
CA VAL A 498 22.09 -8.53 -2.13
C VAL A 498 22.99 -8.36 -3.36
N PHE A 499 22.75 -9.15 -4.41
CA PHE A 499 23.61 -9.22 -5.59
C PHE A 499 22.93 -8.62 -6.83
N PHE A 500 23.64 -7.72 -7.53
CA PHE A 500 23.17 -7.02 -8.73
C PHE A 500 24.15 -7.21 -9.90
N SER A 501 23.65 -7.60 -11.07
CA SER A 501 24.49 -7.74 -12.28
C SER A 501 24.59 -6.42 -13.03
N VAL A 502 25.82 -5.96 -13.31
CA VAL A 502 26.08 -4.65 -13.94
C VAL A 502 27.14 -4.74 -15.05
N ARG A 503 27.18 -3.73 -15.93
CA ARG A 503 28.29 -3.52 -16.89
C ARG A 503 29.13 -2.33 -16.47
N LYS A 504 30.45 -2.38 -16.69
CA LYS A 504 31.36 -1.28 -16.37
C LYS A 504 31.23 -0.15 -17.39
N ILE A 505 31.01 1.09 -16.92
CA ILE A 505 31.10 2.30 -17.73
C ILE A 505 32.45 2.97 -17.48
N ASP A 506 32.72 3.33 -16.21
CA ASP A 506 33.98 3.96 -15.79
C ASP A 506 34.56 3.29 -14.53
N ASP A 507 35.88 3.20 -14.53
CA ASP A 507 36.76 2.62 -13.51
C ASP A 507 38.15 3.24 -13.70
N PRO A 508 38.43 4.38 -13.04
CA PRO A 508 39.66 5.14 -13.21
C PRO A 508 40.95 4.42 -12.78
N ILE A 509 40.84 3.19 -12.25
CA ILE A 509 41.98 2.38 -11.79
C ILE A 509 42.21 1.17 -12.71
N GLY A 510 41.23 0.83 -13.57
CA GLY A 510 41.33 -0.20 -14.60
C GLY A 510 41.30 -1.65 -14.10
N LEU A 511 41.04 -1.88 -12.81
CA LEU A 511 41.13 -3.20 -12.17
C LEU A 511 39.88 -4.08 -12.36
N LEU A 512 38.74 -3.50 -12.73
CA LEU A 512 37.46 -4.22 -12.78
C LEU A 512 37.14 -4.75 -14.20
N PRO A 513 36.56 -5.97 -14.33
CA PRO A 513 36.17 -6.53 -15.63
C PRO A 513 34.98 -5.78 -16.26
N GLY A 514 34.74 -5.97 -17.56
CA GLY A 514 33.64 -5.28 -18.28
C GLY A 514 32.22 -5.68 -17.86
N ARG A 515 32.05 -6.89 -17.32
CA ARG A 515 30.82 -7.35 -16.64
C ARG A 515 31.17 -7.69 -15.19
N ILE A 516 30.35 -7.26 -14.24
CA ILE A 516 30.60 -7.33 -12.80
C ILE A 516 29.31 -7.76 -12.11
N ILE A 517 29.41 -8.47 -10.99
CA ILE A 517 28.31 -8.54 -10.00
C ILE A 517 28.71 -7.66 -8.81
N LEU A 518 27.83 -6.77 -8.38
CA LEU A 518 27.96 -6.00 -7.15
C LEU A 518 27.23 -6.74 -6.03
N GLY A 519 27.90 -6.99 -4.90
CA GLY A 519 27.26 -7.38 -3.65
C GLY A 519 27.15 -6.17 -2.72
N ILE A 520 25.97 -5.91 -2.16
CA ILE A 520 25.72 -4.81 -1.21
C ILE A 520 25.37 -5.41 0.16
N ASN A 521 26.12 -5.06 1.21
CA ASN A 521 25.83 -5.46 2.59
C ASN A 521 26.21 -4.38 3.64
N LYS A 522 26.11 -4.71 4.94
CA LYS A 522 26.45 -3.82 6.07
C LYS A 522 27.94 -3.41 6.19
N ARG A 523 28.85 -4.04 5.43
CA ARG A 523 30.29 -3.72 5.38
C ARG A 523 30.60 -2.80 4.19
N GLY A 524 29.94 -2.97 3.06
CA GLY A 524 30.04 -2.04 1.93
C GLY A 524 29.62 -2.62 0.57
N VAL A 525 30.39 -2.28 -0.46
CA VAL A 525 30.20 -2.71 -1.85
C VAL A 525 31.28 -3.72 -2.22
N HIS A 526 30.86 -4.89 -2.68
CA HIS A 526 31.71 -6.04 -3.02
C HIS A 526 31.69 -6.27 -4.52
N PHE A 527 32.86 -6.47 -5.13
CA PHE A 527 33.01 -6.64 -6.57
C PHE A 527 33.33 -8.10 -6.90
N PHE A 528 32.62 -8.67 -7.87
CA PHE A 528 32.79 -10.04 -8.33
C PHE A 528 32.95 -10.14 -9.85
N ARG A 529 33.81 -11.07 -10.29
CA ARG A 529 33.76 -11.61 -11.65
C ARG A 529 32.49 -12.48 -11.78
N PRO A 530 31.71 -12.41 -12.88
CA PRO A 530 30.48 -13.20 -13.00
C PRO A 530 30.68 -14.67 -13.40
N VAL A 531 31.67 -14.96 -14.24
CA VAL A 531 31.94 -16.31 -14.78
C VAL A 531 33.46 -16.59 -14.76
N PRO A 532 33.93 -17.58 -13.98
CA PRO A 532 33.23 -18.16 -12.81
C PRO A 532 32.86 -17.05 -11.81
N LYS A 533 31.89 -17.30 -10.90
CA LYS A 533 31.61 -16.33 -9.84
C LYS A 533 32.78 -16.32 -8.86
N GLU A 534 33.45 -15.19 -8.72
CA GLU A 534 34.71 -15.07 -7.98
C GLU A 534 34.78 -13.69 -7.33
N TYR A 535 35.08 -13.66 -6.04
CA TYR A 535 35.21 -12.42 -5.26
C TYR A 535 36.53 -11.72 -5.57
N LEU A 536 36.48 -10.43 -5.91
CA LEU A 536 37.64 -9.63 -6.32
C LEU A 536 38.12 -8.69 -5.19
N HIS A 537 37.24 -7.78 -4.76
CA HIS A 537 37.58 -6.75 -3.77
C HIS A 537 36.33 -6.20 -3.06
N SER A 538 36.55 -5.41 -2.00
CA SER A 538 35.50 -4.69 -1.28
C SER A 538 35.91 -3.24 -1.09
N ALA A 539 34.95 -2.31 -1.19
CA ALA A 539 35.09 -0.97 -0.64
C ALA A 539 34.15 -0.83 0.55
N GLU A 540 34.66 -0.37 1.69
CA GLU A 540 33.88 -0.25 2.91
C GLU A 540 32.94 0.97 2.88
N LEU A 541 31.86 0.94 3.66
CA LEU A 541 30.93 2.07 3.81
C LEU A 541 31.61 3.40 4.18
N ARG A 542 32.77 3.36 4.87
CA ARG A 542 33.56 4.54 5.25
C ARG A 542 34.35 5.19 4.11
N ASP A 543 34.55 4.47 3.01
CA ASP A 543 35.32 4.95 1.85
C ASP A 543 34.41 5.46 0.73
N ILE A 544 33.11 5.13 0.77
CA ILE A 544 32.09 5.64 -0.15
C ILE A 544 31.65 7.04 0.33
N MET A 545 32.08 8.08 -0.37
CA MET A 545 31.81 9.49 -0.01
C MET A 545 30.50 10.02 -0.60
N GLN A 546 30.08 9.47 -1.74
CA GLN A 546 28.84 9.84 -2.43
C GLN A 546 28.43 8.67 -3.34
N PHE A 547 27.14 8.49 -3.55
CA PHE A 547 26.60 7.56 -4.55
C PHE A 547 25.29 8.15 -5.10
N GLY A 548 24.81 7.56 -6.19
CA GLY A 548 23.55 7.96 -6.81
C GLY A 548 23.31 7.21 -8.11
N SER A 549 22.14 7.41 -8.70
CA SER A 549 21.71 6.65 -9.87
C SER A 549 20.86 7.47 -10.84
N SER A 550 20.61 6.85 -11.98
CA SER A 550 19.70 7.24 -13.03
C SER A 550 19.07 5.96 -13.60
N ASN A 551 18.06 6.10 -14.47
CA ASN A 551 17.30 4.99 -15.08
C ASN A 551 18.17 4.00 -15.90
N THR A 552 19.47 4.26 -16.09
CA THR A 552 20.39 3.42 -16.87
C THR A 552 21.77 3.20 -16.22
N ALA A 553 22.08 3.86 -15.09
CA ALA A 553 23.39 3.74 -14.45
C ALA A 553 23.36 4.06 -12.95
N VAL A 554 24.30 3.48 -12.20
CA VAL A 554 24.65 3.83 -10.82
C VAL A 554 26.10 4.30 -10.77
N PHE A 555 26.41 5.25 -9.89
CA PHE A 555 27.78 5.72 -9.65
C PHE A 555 28.13 5.72 -8.16
N PHE A 556 29.42 5.59 -7.88
CA PHE A 556 29.98 5.65 -6.54
C PHE A 556 31.26 6.50 -6.55
N LYS A 557 31.32 7.52 -5.71
CA LYS A 557 32.51 8.35 -5.48
C LYS A 557 33.23 7.82 -4.24
N MET A 558 34.38 7.20 -4.46
CA MET A 558 35.01 6.29 -3.50
C MET A 558 36.47 6.67 -3.26
N ARG A 559 36.95 6.46 -2.04
CA ARG A 559 38.35 6.63 -1.67
C ARG A 559 39.14 5.35 -1.97
N VAL A 560 40.21 5.48 -2.74
CA VAL A 560 41.18 4.39 -2.98
C VAL A 560 42.58 4.96 -2.83
N ALA A 561 43.42 4.32 -2.01
CA ALA A 561 44.77 4.80 -1.64
C ALA A 561 44.80 6.28 -1.18
N GLY A 562 43.72 6.75 -0.53
CA GLY A 562 43.55 8.15 -0.09
C GLY A 562 42.89 9.08 -1.11
N VAL A 563 43.03 8.80 -2.42
CA VAL A 563 42.52 9.61 -3.54
C VAL A 563 41.04 9.30 -3.80
N LEU A 564 40.28 10.29 -4.31
CA LEU A 564 38.87 10.12 -4.67
C LEU A 564 38.71 9.81 -6.16
N HIS A 565 38.08 8.67 -6.46
CA HIS A 565 37.72 8.24 -7.81
C HIS A 565 36.20 8.12 -7.94
N ILE A 566 35.68 8.23 -9.16
CA ILE A 566 34.27 7.97 -9.47
C ILE A 566 34.22 6.68 -10.29
N PHE A 567 33.47 5.70 -9.82
CA PHE A 567 33.17 4.48 -10.55
C PHE A 567 31.73 4.56 -11.07
N GLN A 568 31.50 4.12 -12.30
CA GLN A 568 30.17 4.14 -12.92
C GLN A 568 29.84 2.80 -13.57
N PHE A 569 28.62 2.33 -13.34
CA PHE A 569 28.14 1.04 -13.81
C PHE A 569 26.77 1.18 -14.47
N GLU A 570 26.58 0.52 -15.61
CA GLU A 570 25.31 0.46 -16.33
C GLU A 570 24.38 -0.56 -15.66
N THR A 571 23.16 -0.13 -15.32
CA THR A 571 22.11 -0.96 -14.72
C THR A 571 20.77 -0.22 -14.71
N LYS A 572 19.65 -0.97 -14.76
CA LYS A 572 18.31 -0.42 -14.49
C LYS A 572 18.00 -0.36 -12.98
N GLN A 573 18.62 -1.23 -12.19
CA GLN A 573 18.41 -1.38 -10.74
C GLN A 573 19.17 -0.32 -9.92
N GLY A 574 19.47 0.84 -10.51
CA GLY A 574 20.31 1.85 -9.88
C GLY A 574 19.70 2.44 -8.61
N GLU A 575 18.37 2.57 -8.57
CA GLU A 575 17.63 3.00 -7.38
C GLU A 575 17.67 1.94 -6.27
N GLU A 576 17.37 0.67 -6.59
CA GLU A 576 17.43 -0.47 -5.65
C GLU A 576 18.80 -0.59 -4.97
N ILE A 577 19.89 -0.44 -5.74
CA ILE A 577 21.27 -0.45 -5.24
C ILE A 577 21.52 0.70 -4.26
N CYS A 578 21.03 1.91 -4.58
CA CYS A 578 21.16 3.08 -3.72
C CYS A 578 20.33 2.92 -2.43
N VAL A 579 19.11 2.38 -2.52
CA VAL A 579 18.23 2.11 -1.37
C VAL A 579 18.83 1.04 -0.44
N ALA A 580 19.36 -0.05 -0.99
CA ALA A 580 20.04 -1.08 -0.20
C ALA A 580 21.26 -0.51 0.54
N LEU A 581 22.10 0.27 -0.16
CA LEU A 581 23.29 0.90 0.43
C LEU A 581 22.91 1.93 1.52
N GLN A 582 21.94 2.82 1.24
CA GLN A 582 21.46 3.82 2.21
C GLN A 582 20.84 3.16 3.44
N THR A 583 20.10 2.06 3.27
CA THR A 583 19.51 1.29 4.39
C THR A 583 20.59 0.72 5.30
N HIS A 584 21.67 0.15 4.74
CA HIS A 584 22.82 -0.30 5.52
C HIS A 584 23.56 0.83 6.23
N ILE A 585 23.77 1.97 5.57
CA ILE A 585 24.40 3.15 6.19
C ILE A 585 23.57 3.62 7.39
N ASN A 586 22.25 3.75 7.22
CA ASN A 586 21.34 4.17 8.29
C ASN A 586 21.36 3.20 9.47
N ASP A 587 21.27 1.90 9.20
CA ASP A 587 21.25 0.84 10.23
C ASP A 587 22.56 0.74 11.01
N VAL A 588 23.71 0.78 10.32
CA VAL A 588 25.05 0.78 10.96
C VAL A 588 25.26 2.05 11.79
N MET A 589 24.80 3.21 11.31
CA MET A 589 24.87 4.46 12.08
C MET A 589 23.97 4.41 13.32
N LEU A 590 22.75 3.87 13.21
CA LEU A 590 21.83 3.71 14.35
C LEU A 590 22.41 2.75 15.41
N ARG A 591 22.99 1.61 14.98
CA ARG A 591 23.75 0.66 15.82
C ARG A 591 24.94 1.31 16.54
N ARG A 592 25.60 2.32 15.93
CA ARG A 592 26.70 3.07 16.57
C ARG A 592 26.19 4.10 17.57
N TYR A 593 25.15 4.86 17.25
CA TYR A 593 24.54 5.83 18.17
C TYR A 593 23.96 5.18 19.42
N SER A 594 23.29 4.03 19.31
CA SER A 594 22.77 3.31 20.48
C SER A 594 23.89 2.81 21.40
N LYS A 595 24.91 2.15 20.85
CA LYS A 595 26.11 1.71 21.60
C LYS A 595 26.83 2.87 22.29
N ALA A 596 26.97 4.02 21.63
CA ALA A 596 27.58 5.20 22.21
C ALA A 596 26.78 5.75 23.42
N ARG A 597 25.45 5.86 23.29
CA ARG A 597 24.57 6.30 24.39
C ARG A 597 24.63 5.37 25.59
N SER A 598 24.62 4.05 25.37
CA SER A 598 24.78 3.06 26.45
C SER A 598 26.12 3.20 27.16
N ALA A 599 27.22 3.39 26.42
CA ALA A 599 28.55 3.57 27.00
C ALA A 599 28.63 4.83 27.89
N THR A 600 28.08 5.97 27.45
CA THR A 600 28.01 7.19 28.29
C THR A 600 27.15 7.00 29.55
N GLY A 601 26.07 6.22 29.48
CA GLY A 601 25.23 5.91 30.64
C GLY A 601 25.95 5.10 31.72
N SER A 602 26.93 4.26 31.34
CA SER A 602 27.74 3.48 32.28
C SER A 602 28.94 4.24 32.86
N LEU A 603 29.22 5.46 32.42
CA LEU A 603 30.41 6.24 32.80
C LEU A 603 30.17 7.32 33.86
N MET A 604 28.93 7.51 34.35
CA MET A 604 28.63 8.57 35.33
C MET A 604 28.86 8.18 36.81
N ASN A 605 29.47 7.03 37.07
CA ASN A 605 29.96 6.62 38.41
C ASN A 605 31.49 6.47 38.38
N GLY A 606 32.21 7.58 38.42
CA GLY A 606 33.68 7.63 38.47
C GLY A 606 34.19 9.06 38.64
N ASP A 607 35.17 9.27 39.54
CA ASP A 607 35.52 10.59 40.09
C ASP A 607 36.03 11.63 39.08
N LEU A 608 35.65 12.89 39.33
CA LEU A 608 36.16 14.07 38.65
C LEU A 608 37.35 14.68 39.41
N SER A 609 38.48 14.95 38.73
CA SER A 609 39.37 16.04 39.16
C SER A 609 40.21 16.66 38.02
N ASN A 610 40.37 17.98 38.11
CA ASN A 610 41.42 18.84 37.57
C ASN A 610 41.60 19.05 36.04
N ASN A 611 41.09 20.21 35.61
CA ASN A 611 41.82 21.25 34.86
C ASN A 611 42.41 20.95 33.47
N SER A 612 41.69 21.42 32.45
CA SER A 612 42.32 22.17 31.35
C SER A 612 41.43 23.38 30.97
N LYS A 613 42.01 24.47 30.45
CA LYS A 613 41.27 25.68 30.07
C LYS A 613 40.49 25.42 28.78
N LEU A 614 39.16 25.54 28.84
CA LEU A 614 38.26 25.34 27.70
C LEU A 614 38.16 26.60 26.83
N PRO A 615 38.01 26.48 25.49
CA PRO A 615 37.85 27.61 24.59
C PRO A 615 36.40 28.12 24.54
N VAL A 616 36.24 29.40 24.18
CA VAL A 616 34.99 30.20 24.17
C VAL A 616 33.79 29.56 23.45
N ASN A 617 34.01 28.58 22.58
CA ASN A 617 32.92 27.88 21.90
C ASN A 617 32.09 26.96 22.83
N VAL A 618 32.64 26.53 23.98
CA VAL A 618 32.01 25.52 24.84
C VAL A 618 30.76 26.04 25.55
N GLU A 619 30.72 27.30 25.97
CA GLU A 619 29.54 27.92 26.60
C GLU A 619 28.29 27.87 25.69
N ILE A 620 28.49 27.95 24.37
CA ILE A 620 27.41 27.85 23.37
C ILE A 620 26.87 26.41 23.30
N TYR A 621 27.76 25.40 23.37
CA TYR A 621 27.34 24.00 23.43
C TYR A 621 26.70 23.66 24.78
N GLU A 622 27.23 24.16 25.89
CA GLU A 622 26.71 23.93 27.24
C GLU A 622 25.33 24.56 27.42
N LYS A 623 25.12 25.80 26.97
CA LYS A 623 23.79 26.42 26.90
C LYS A 623 22.83 25.60 26.03
N ARG A 624 23.26 25.15 24.85
CA ARG A 624 22.43 24.32 23.96
C ARG A 624 22.11 22.95 24.56
N ILE A 625 22.98 22.39 25.40
CA ILE A 625 22.73 21.18 26.18
C ILE A 625 21.71 21.46 27.29
N GLN A 626 21.81 22.58 28.00
CA GLN A 626 20.82 22.99 29.01
C GLN A 626 19.43 23.22 28.36
N ASP A 627 19.35 23.90 27.22
CA ASP A 627 18.12 24.11 26.46
C ASP A 627 17.50 22.76 26.02
N LEU A 628 18.33 21.82 25.55
CA LEU A 628 17.89 20.46 25.19
C LEU A 628 17.43 19.64 26.40
N SER A 629 18.16 19.68 27.53
CA SER A 629 17.76 19.01 28.77
C SER A 629 16.43 19.54 29.30
N LYS A 630 16.24 20.86 29.29
CA LYS A 630 14.99 21.50 29.70
C LYS A 630 13.82 21.09 28.79
N SER A 631 14.05 21.02 27.48
CA SER A 631 13.05 20.52 26.52
C SER A 631 12.75 19.02 26.73
N ILE A 632 13.75 18.20 27.08
CA ILE A 632 13.54 16.77 27.43
C ILE A 632 12.67 16.64 28.69
N GLU A 633 12.91 17.44 29.75
CA GLU A 633 12.04 17.43 30.92
C GLU A 633 10.60 17.86 30.60
N GLU A 634 10.42 18.83 29.70
CA GLU A 634 9.10 19.29 29.24
C GLU A 634 8.38 18.20 28.43
N PHE A 635 9.08 17.52 27.51
CA PHE A 635 8.56 16.34 26.82
C PHE A 635 8.24 15.18 27.79
N GLN A 636 9.03 14.97 28.85
CA GLN A 636 8.73 13.96 29.88
C GLN A 636 7.45 14.31 30.64
N ARG A 637 7.32 15.54 31.16
CA ARG A 637 6.09 16.00 31.84
C ARG A 637 4.84 15.87 30.95
N ASN A 638 4.95 16.21 29.67
CA ASN A 638 3.86 16.07 28.71
C ASN A 638 3.55 14.58 28.43
N THR A 639 4.56 13.70 28.43
CA THR A 639 4.37 12.25 28.29
C THR A 639 3.66 11.66 29.52
N ASP A 640 4.06 12.07 30.72
CA ASP A 640 3.45 11.61 31.97
C ASP A 640 1.97 12.05 32.07
N GLN A 641 1.66 13.29 31.65
CA GLN A 641 0.28 13.78 31.53
C GLN A 641 -0.54 12.96 30.52
N LEU A 642 0.01 12.68 29.33
CA LEU A 642 -0.66 11.85 28.32
C LEU A 642 -0.91 10.41 28.80
N VAL A 643 0.03 9.82 29.55
CA VAL A 643 -0.15 8.50 30.17
C VAL A 643 -1.25 8.53 31.24
N GLN A 644 -1.33 9.61 32.03
CA GLN A 644 -2.38 9.75 33.04
C GLN A 644 -3.77 9.98 32.42
N GLU A 645 -3.88 10.77 31.34
CA GLU A 645 -5.13 10.90 30.57
C GLU A 645 -5.55 9.56 29.94
N LEU A 646 -4.60 8.77 29.43
CA LEU A 646 -4.86 7.46 28.85
C LEU A 646 -5.43 6.49 29.90
N HIS A 647 -4.86 6.46 31.11
CA HIS A 647 -5.38 5.65 32.22
C HIS A 647 -6.80 6.06 32.62
N VAL A 648 -7.10 7.37 32.69
CA VAL A 648 -8.46 7.87 32.96
C VAL A 648 -9.44 7.46 31.86
N ARG A 649 -9.03 7.47 30.59
CA ARG A 649 -9.87 6.99 29.49
C ARG A 649 -10.10 5.47 29.55
N GLN A 650 -9.10 4.68 29.93
CA GLN A 650 -9.27 3.22 30.10
C GLN A 650 -10.26 2.89 31.23
N GLU A 651 -10.23 3.63 32.34
CA GLU A 651 -11.24 3.48 33.40
C GLU A 651 -12.64 3.89 32.95
N GLN A 652 -12.77 4.89 32.06
CA GLN A 652 -14.06 5.28 31.48
C GLN A 652 -14.56 4.22 30.49
N GLU A 653 -13.67 3.66 29.67
CA GLU A 653 -14.02 2.60 28.72
C GLU A 653 -14.51 1.33 29.45
N LEU A 654 -13.84 0.90 30.52
CA LEU A 654 -14.26 -0.24 31.33
C LEU A 654 -15.67 -0.04 31.93
N LYS A 655 -15.99 1.16 32.41
CA LYS A 655 -17.34 1.49 32.93
C LYS A 655 -18.40 1.45 31.84
N LEU A 656 -18.10 1.99 30.65
CA LEU A 656 -18.99 1.93 29.49
C LEU A 656 -19.18 0.49 28.95
N GLN A 657 -18.17 -0.38 29.09
CA GLN A 657 -18.29 -1.80 28.73
C GLN A 657 -19.23 -2.56 29.70
N ASP A 658 -19.14 -2.30 31.01
CA ASP A 658 -20.02 -2.87 32.05
C ASP A 658 -21.49 -2.42 31.86
N GLU A 659 -21.72 -1.13 31.59
CA GLU A 659 -23.03 -0.60 31.22
C GLU A 659 -23.59 -1.26 29.94
N LEU A 660 -22.73 -1.53 28.94
CA LEU A 660 -23.11 -2.22 27.70
C LEU A 660 -23.50 -3.69 27.92
N GLU A 661 -22.86 -4.39 28.87
CA GLU A 661 -23.21 -5.76 29.24
C GLU A 661 -24.58 -5.79 29.94
N GLY A 662 -24.83 -4.90 30.91
CA GLY A 662 -26.13 -4.76 31.56
C GLY A 662 -27.28 -4.42 30.59
N LEU A 663 -27.02 -3.57 29.59
CA LEU A 663 -27.98 -3.28 28.52
C LEU A 663 -28.21 -4.49 27.60
N ARG A 664 -27.20 -5.31 27.32
CA ARG A 664 -27.34 -6.56 26.55
C ARG A 664 -28.17 -7.59 27.30
N ASP A 665 -28.00 -7.75 28.60
CA ASP A 665 -28.85 -8.65 29.39
C ASP A 665 -30.30 -8.17 29.50
N SER A 666 -30.50 -6.86 29.67
CA SER A 666 -31.83 -6.25 29.59
C SER A 666 -32.51 -6.56 28.25
N LEU A 667 -31.78 -6.41 27.13
CA LEU A 667 -32.28 -6.75 25.79
C LEU A 667 -32.55 -8.26 25.62
N ARG A 668 -31.71 -9.15 26.18
CA ARG A 668 -31.93 -10.60 26.18
C ARG A 668 -33.23 -10.96 26.93
N SER A 669 -33.50 -10.32 28.06
CA SER A 669 -34.74 -10.53 28.83
C SER A 669 -35.98 -10.06 28.06
N GLU A 670 -35.94 -8.86 27.47
CA GLU A 670 -37.07 -8.36 26.66
C GLU A 670 -37.33 -9.20 25.39
N GLN A 671 -36.29 -9.73 24.76
CA GLN A 671 -36.45 -10.68 23.65
C GLN A 671 -37.15 -11.98 24.10
N GLN A 672 -36.83 -12.50 25.29
CA GLN A 672 -37.53 -13.67 25.85
C GLN A 672 -38.99 -13.35 26.20
N ASN A 673 -39.26 -12.19 26.80
CA ASN A 673 -40.62 -11.71 27.08
C ASN A 673 -41.45 -11.59 25.78
N SER A 674 -40.86 -11.00 24.73
CA SER A 674 -41.49 -10.84 23.42
C SER A 674 -41.81 -12.17 22.72
N THR A 675 -40.94 -13.19 22.84
CA THR A 675 -41.23 -14.52 22.28
C THR A 675 -42.35 -15.24 23.06
N ALA A 676 -42.36 -15.14 24.39
CA ALA A 676 -43.46 -15.69 25.21
C ALA A 676 -44.83 -15.06 24.86
N LEU A 677 -44.89 -13.72 24.79
CA LEU A 677 -46.09 -12.99 24.38
C LEU A 677 -46.54 -13.33 22.95
N THR A 678 -45.59 -13.63 22.06
CA THR A 678 -45.90 -14.08 20.69
C THR A 678 -46.55 -15.46 20.67
N VAL A 679 -46.06 -16.40 21.50
CA VAL A 679 -46.65 -17.75 21.64
C VAL A 679 -48.07 -17.68 22.22
N ASP A 680 -48.29 -16.91 23.29
CA ASP A 680 -49.64 -16.77 23.87
C ASP A 680 -50.62 -16.04 22.94
N ARG A 681 -50.16 -15.02 22.20
CA ARG A 681 -50.97 -14.38 21.14
C ARG A 681 -51.46 -15.39 20.10
N ASP A 682 -50.58 -16.26 19.62
CA ASP A 682 -50.93 -17.21 18.55
C ASP A 682 -51.76 -18.39 19.08
N ARG A 683 -51.57 -18.78 20.35
CA ARG A 683 -52.46 -19.69 21.09
C ARG A 683 -53.87 -19.12 21.24
N LEU A 684 -54.00 -17.86 21.64
CA LEU A 684 -55.30 -17.15 21.74
C LEU A 684 -55.98 -17.03 20.37
N ARG A 685 -55.21 -16.73 19.31
CA ARG A 685 -55.70 -16.69 17.93
C ARG A 685 -56.28 -18.05 17.49
N SER A 686 -55.65 -19.16 17.85
CA SER A 686 -56.19 -20.50 17.57
C SER A 686 -57.53 -20.74 18.29
N LEU A 687 -57.60 -20.41 19.58
CA LEU A 687 -58.82 -20.55 20.39
C LEU A 687 -59.98 -19.69 19.84
N CYS A 688 -59.72 -18.46 19.39
CA CYS A 688 -60.72 -17.64 18.71
C CYS A 688 -61.20 -18.31 17.41
N GLY A 689 -60.28 -18.80 16.56
CA GLY A 689 -60.63 -19.48 15.31
C GLY A 689 -61.41 -20.80 15.50
N GLU A 690 -61.23 -21.50 16.62
CA GLU A 690 -62.06 -22.65 17.00
C GLU A 690 -63.47 -22.22 17.45
N LYS A 691 -63.57 -21.15 18.26
CA LYS A 691 -64.86 -20.61 18.70
C LYS A 691 -65.67 -20.05 17.53
N ASP A 692 -65.06 -19.33 16.59
CA ASP A 692 -65.74 -18.81 15.40
C ASP A 692 -66.30 -19.93 14.52
N LYS A 693 -65.55 -21.03 14.32
CA LYS A 693 -66.04 -22.21 13.61
C LYS A 693 -67.24 -22.84 14.31
N ALA A 694 -67.18 -23.02 15.63
CA ALA A 694 -68.30 -23.55 16.41
C ALA A 694 -69.54 -22.63 16.35
N LEU A 695 -69.33 -21.31 16.35
CA LEU A 695 -70.40 -20.31 16.25
C LEU A 695 -71.04 -20.34 14.85
N GLN A 696 -70.25 -20.44 13.78
CA GLN A 696 -70.76 -20.63 12.42
C GLN A 696 -71.58 -21.92 12.27
N VAL A 697 -71.09 -23.04 12.81
CA VAL A 697 -71.83 -24.33 12.82
C VAL A 697 -73.17 -24.18 13.56
N ASN A 698 -73.17 -23.54 14.74
CA ASN A 698 -74.41 -23.26 15.47
C ASN A 698 -75.37 -22.37 14.68
N MET A 699 -74.89 -21.31 14.01
CA MET A 699 -75.75 -20.46 13.17
C MET A 699 -76.34 -21.21 11.97
N ILE A 700 -75.62 -22.17 11.39
CA ILE A 700 -76.15 -23.06 10.34
C ILE A 700 -77.24 -23.98 10.91
N ILE A 701 -77.01 -24.59 12.07
CA ILE A 701 -77.99 -25.45 12.75
C ILE A 701 -79.25 -24.65 13.11
N THR A 702 -79.12 -23.45 13.69
CA THR A 702 -80.26 -22.58 14.00
C THR A 702 -81.05 -22.20 12.73
N ARG A 703 -80.37 -21.90 11.62
CA ARG A 703 -81.05 -21.60 10.34
C ARG A 703 -81.85 -22.79 9.80
N LEU A 704 -81.28 -24.00 9.88
CA LEU A 704 -81.97 -25.23 9.47
C LEU A 704 -83.20 -25.49 10.36
N LEU A 705 -83.06 -25.37 11.68
CA LEU A 705 -84.15 -25.52 12.63
C LEU A 705 -85.24 -24.43 12.50
N SER A 706 -84.89 -23.22 12.05
CA SER A 706 -85.86 -22.16 11.73
C SER A 706 -86.49 -22.26 10.32
N SER A 707 -86.12 -23.30 9.55
CA SER A 707 -86.65 -23.58 8.21
C SER A 707 -87.48 -24.87 8.15
N SER A 708 -87.93 -25.35 9.32
CA SER A 708 -88.75 -26.56 9.52
C SER A 708 -90.00 -26.24 10.33
#